data_AF-A0A972IXD8-F1
#
_entry.id   AF-A0A972IXD8-F1
#
_cell.length_a   1.000
_cell.length_b   1.000
_cell.length_c   1.000
_cell.angle_alpha   90.00
_cell.angle_beta   90.00
_cell.angle_gamma   90.00
#
_symmetry.space_group_name_H-M   'P 1'
#
loop_
_entity.id
_entity.type
_entity.pdbx_description
1 polymer ?
#
loop_
_entity_poly.entity_id
_entity_poly.type
_entity_poly.pdbx_seq_one_letter_code
_entity_poly.pdbx_strand_id
1 'polypeptide(L)'
;MINDRQPEKPVSRSFHNWGAAIWFSLSSSFLLYSFFKAGDEVVSRRELAISIFVSIVALFLVLVIFSRLKRTNLQRGLALTAALILGMILSVTFTPKVFPDFLIIRNLEIQVLERNDQTETSLVWAYWAEHSGSEEEIPQAFKDISFSNFEVSGSWSQVEGQPLKSTQTGDSLHFQPRGIHFHRPVITMLSEGGKALVEVNFNGRRSFYHLNGLDSDPLIIDEIAPSTVDLIASLFLYIVAFSGLLYGLLLILLSLVPRAPAHFYTSDELPDQADHSVERPFLVLLLSFFIPIVILLGILLLLQVTPFGDRTFLRIDMGRQYAAFLGSLKWILSGENDLFYTFGKGLGGSMISLVAYYLANPINWLVALFSTEMVPFAITLLVLIRCGLCGLTSAVYFRTIGLKDWSSLIFSTAYALMSYAMVNAENYFFIDGMIFLPLVGMGVEKMVKRRTGWVFLFSLTAILFIQFYMAYMVALFSFLLLCYLLIMQQKIYIGKMIKISLQWLGWSILALGLAAIVLLPVVNQLVVGPSRITLPEFLLKTNFPLQNLLTRNLALAYKPIEIETGLPFVYSGSVITFLVISFLFNREISILEKVTSIGILGIFLLSFYLRLLDLAWHGFSQPIWWPHRYAFIFTFWMIRMAARSWLRWRGIDRNAILVVGVVTLSFILVAILISVNPISTFAIFLEVSAVFICLGLFFYYIRPMGKRGTYFWQALFLLNTTILAINAFSILRINLQDHRVYSVAKWKDQSKNTVSLLTYLDSQDNSFYRIEDLTHLNENEPLLFSYGGLSHYSSTVNWQTVRYLGSLGVSQLNFSTRYDPGVPMATDSLTGIRYLIALPCKQKKPYQIIYSEGGKSIYQNDLALPLAFNAVNVGSRLDFSVTEDIFERLNRIFATLTGDEDQQIYTPVPFGKSQSDDGETEIWQLEPQKAGYLYAWFEAPSDYPTSAKINDSDFSKRFNENRFGVALLGEVAPGDQILFTFNTPPDFNGRRQPAIYSESLEVLRDAVSTLTRLPIELSRDASSRISGSWKSAPAGSYIVLSFPYEAGWQLRVDGTETELLTAVGGLMAFQVPDTAAHQFELDYIPPGFTLGRWISVASLILALILFTFQRWQARRTITGRAGIANPMEI
;
A
#
# COMPACT_ATOMS: atom_id res chain seq x y z
N MET A 1 -27.23 -62.93 8.50
CA MET A 1 -26.20 -63.66 7.72
C MET A 1 -26.15 -63.06 6.34
N ILE A 2 -25.04 -62.39 6.00
CA ILE A 2 -24.32 -62.41 4.71
C ILE A 2 -23.11 -61.51 4.99
N ASN A 3 -21.94 -62.12 4.89
CA ASN A 3 -20.67 -61.64 5.38
C ASN A 3 -19.89 -61.16 4.16
N ASP A 4 -19.91 -59.85 3.88
CA ASP A 4 -19.06 -59.24 2.84
C ASP A 4 -17.90 -58.51 3.53
N ARG A 5 -16.95 -59.29 4.05
CA ARG A 5 -15.59 -58.81 4.31
C ARG A 5 -14.77 -59.12 3.07
N GLN A 6 -14.68 -58.15 2.15
CA GLN A 6 -13.54 -58.16 1.23
C GLN A 6 -12.24 -58.00 2.03
N PRO A 7 -11.22 -58.84 1.78
CA PRO A 7 -9.91 -58.62 2.36
C PRO A 7 -9.29 -57.39 1.71
N GLU A 8 -9.09 -56.31 2.47
CA GLU A 8 -8.17 -55.24 2.05
C GLU A 8 -6.82 -55.88 1.75
N LYS A 9 -6.43 -55.90 0.46
CA LYS A 9 -5.11 -56.36 0.03
C LYS A 9 -4.02 -55.63 0.84
N PRO A 10 -3.09 -56.33 1.51
CA PRO A 10 -2.06 -55.72 2.35
C PRO A 10 -1.00 -54.90 1.56
N VAL A 11 -1.07 -54.90 0.23
CA VAL A 11 -0.04 -54.35 -0.66
C VAL A 11 -0.05 -52.81 -0.72
N SER A 12 -1.20 -52.13 -0.59
CA SER A 12 -1.26 -50.65 -0.74
C SER A 12 -0.71 -49.87 0.45
N ARG A 13 -0.67 -50.49 1.65
CA ARG A 13 -0.14 -49.86 2.88
C ARG A 13 1.39 -49.87 2.91
N SER A 14 2.02 -50.84 2.25
CA SER A 14 3.48 -50.95 2.12
C SER A 14 4.05 -49.77 1.33
N PHE A 15 3.54 -49.52 0.12
CA PHE A 15 4.12 -48.53 -0.81
C PHE A 15 4.15 -47.11 -0.26
N HIS A 16 3.11 -46.67 0.45
CA HIS A 16 3.06 -45.34 1.05
C HIS A 16 4.03 -45.15 2.21
N ASN A 17 4.22 -46.20 3.03
CA ASN A 17 5.19 -46.17 4.13
C ASN A 17 6.62 -46.13 3.57
N TRP A 18 6.89 -46.86 2.48
CA TRP A 18 8.15 -46.78 1.75
C TRP A 18 8.37 -45.40 1.13
N GLY A 19 7.37 -44.84 0.45
CA GLY A 19 7.46 -43.50 -0.13
C GLY A 19 7.74 -42.41 0.90
N ALA A 20 7.09 -42.47 2.07
CA ALA A 20 7.31 -41.52 3.16
C ALA A 20 8.69 -41.70 3.83
N ALA A 21 9.16 -42.94 3.98
CA ALA A 21 10.49 -43.22 4.53
C ALA A 21 11.62 -42.80 3.58
N ILE A 22 11.45 -43.04 2.28
CA ILE A 22 12.36 -42.61 1.23
C ILE A 22 12.41 -41.08 1.19
N TRP A 23 11.26 -40.40 1.23
CA TRP A 23 11.23 -38.94 1.23
C TRP A 23 11.90 -38.34 2.47
N PHE A 24 11.66 -38.88 3.67
CA PHE A 24 12.35 -38.46 4.90
C PHE A 24 13.87 -38.66 4.81
N SER A 25 14.31 -39.81 4.29
CA SER A 25 15.73 -40.12 4.10
C SER A 25 16.39 -39.14 3.13
N LEU A 26 15.85 -39.00 1.91
CA LEU A 26 16.35 -38.06 0.89
C LEU A 26 16.37 -36.61 1.38
N SER A 27 15.36 -36.20 2.14
CA SER A 27 15.30 -34.87 2.74
C SER A 27 16.42 -34.62 3.73
N SER A 28 16.73 -35.63 4.55
CA SER A 28 17.82 -35.57 5.52
C SER A 28 19.18 -35.52 4.81
N SER A 29 19.36 -36.31 3.74
CA SER A 29 20.55 -36.28 2.88
C SER A 29 20.77 -34.92 2.25
N PHE A 30 19.71 -34.36 1.67
CA PHE A 30 19.76 -33.11 0.92
C PHE A 30 20.11 -31.93 1.83
N LEU A 31 19.48 -31.86 3.02
CA LEU A 31 19.80 -30.81 3.99
C LEU A 31 21.24 -30.96 4.49
N LEU A 32 21.70 -32.17 4.83
CA LEU A 32 23.08 -32.38 5.28
C LEU A 32 24.12 -32.05 4.18
N TYR A 33 23.83 -32.44 2.93
CA TYR A 33 24.68 -32.14 1.78
C TYR A 33 24.74 -30.63 1.51
N SER A 34 23.60 -29.96 1.57
CA SER A 34 23.52 -28.50 1.42
C SER A 34 24.26 -27.78 2.54
N PHE A 35 24.20 -28.28 3.77
CA PHE A 35 24.95 -27.73 4.91
C PHE A 35 26.46 -27.78 4.66
N PHE A 36 26.98 -28.91 4.18
CA PHE A 36 28.42 -29.04 3.90
C PHE A 36 28.85 -28.16 2.73
N LYS A 37 28.05 -28.12 1.65
CA LYS A 37 28.38 -27.34 0.45
C LYS A 37 28.25 -25.82 0.65
N ALA A 38 27.45 -25.41 1.63
CA ALA A 38 27.39 -24.03 2.12
C ALA A 38 28.65 -23.60 2.88
N GLY A 39 29.40 -24.54 3.45
CA GLY A 39 30.64 -24.27 4.18
C GLY A 39 31.91 -24.38 3.32
N ASP A 40 31.90 -25.22 2.29
CA ASP A 40 32.96 -25.33 1.28
C ASP A 40 32.30 -25.75 -0.06
N GLU A 41 32.48 -24.98 -1.14
CA GLU A 41 31.97 -25.28 -2.51
C GLU A 41 32.29 -26.73 -2.94
N VAL A 42 33.35 -27.30 -2.35
CA VAL A 42 33.80 -28.68 -2.56
C VAL A 42 33.48 -29.54 -1.34
N VAL A 43 32.60 -30.54 -1.52
CA VAL A 43 32.31 -31.53 -0.47
C VAL A 43 33.43 -32.57 -0.39
N SER A 44 34.05 -32.72 0.78
CA SER A 44 35.09 -33.73 1.00
C SER A 44 34.52 -35.16 0.92
N ARG A 45 35.39 -36.15 0.61
CA ARG A 45 35.00 -37.58 0.63
C ARG A 45 34.43 -38.00 2.00
N ARG A 46 34.87 -37.36 3.08
CA ARG A 46 34.42 -37.61 4.45
C ARG A 46 32.99 -37.09 4.67
N GLU A 47 32.69 -35.87 4.26
CA GLU A 47 31.36 -35.26 4.39
C GLU A 47 30.31 -35.97 3.52
N LEU A 48 30.70 -36.37 2.31
CA LEU A 48 29.85 -37.19 1.45
C LEU A 48 29.51 -38.53 2.12
N ALA A 49 30.50 -39.20 2.72
CA ALA A 49 30.28 -40.44 3.46
C ALA A 49 29.35 -40.25 4.68
N ILE A 50 29.47 -39.13 5.40
CA ILE A 50 28.60 -38.78 6.53
C ILE A 50 27.15 -38.58 6.05
N SER A 51 26.93 -37.84 4.95
CA SER A 51 25.58 -37.64 4.40
C SER A 51 24.93 -38.97 3.98
N ILE A 52 25.67 -39.84 3.30
CA ILE A 52 25.20 -41.18 2.93
C ILE A 52 24.87 -42.01 4.17
N PHE A 53 25.72 -42.00 5.19
CA PHE A 53 25.51 -42.75 6.43
C PHE A 53 24.23 -42.30 7.16
N VAL A 54 24.06 -40.99 7.38
CA VAL A 54 22.86 -40.41 8.02
C VAL A 54 21.60 -40.79 7.26
N SER A 55 21.66 -40.82 5.92
CA SER A 55 20.53 -41.18 5.06
C SER A 55 20.09 -42.64 5.26
N ILE A 56 21.05 -43.56 5.35
CA ILE A 56 20.80 -44.98 5.58
C ILE A 56 20.22 -45.21 6.98
N VAL A 57 20.79 -44.56 8.01
CA VAL A 57 20.29 -44.65 9.39
C VAL A 57 18.87 -44.10 9.49
N ALA A 58 18.61 -42.93 8.91
CA ALA A 58 17.29 -42.30 8.88
C ALA A 58 16.23 -43.19 8.19
N LEU A 59 16.58 -43.79 7.06
CA LEU A 59 15.71 -44.72 6.33
C LEU A 59 15.35 -45.93 7.20
N PHE A 60 16.35 -46.55 7.84
CA PHE A 60 16.14 -47.73 8.68
C PHE A 60 15.27 -47.42 9.90
N LEU A 61 15.54 -46.31 10.60
CA LEU A 61 14.77 -45.86 11.77
C LEU A 61 13.30 -45.60 11.41
N VAL A 62 13.04 -44.92 10.28
CA VAL A 62 11.68 -44.60 9.86
C VAL A 62 10.93 -45.83 9.36
N LEU A 63 11.58 -46.76 8.66
CA LEU A 63 10.95 -48.03 8.25
C LEU A 63 10.53 -48.87 9.47
N VAL A 64 11.37 -48.95 10.49
CA VAL A 64 11.05 -49.67 11.75
C VAL A 64 9.84 -49.02 12.44
N ILE A 65 9.81 -47.68 12.53
CA ILE A 65 8.69 -46.94 13.16
C ILE A 65 7.40 -47.06 12.33
N PHE A 66 7.47 -46.89 11.01
CA PHE A 66 6.29 -46.90 10.12
C PHE A 66 5.69 -48.29 9.94
N SER A 67 6.49 -49.36 10.09
CA SER A 67 5.99 -50.73 10.13
C SER A 67 5.01 -50.99 11.29
N ARG A 68 5.07 -50.17 12.36
CA ARG A 68 4.26 -50.32 13.58
C ARG A 68 3.03 -49.38 13.64
N LEU A 69 2.85 -48.46 12.70
CA LEU A 69 1.78 -47.44 12.74
C LEU A 69 0.48 -47.87 12.00
N LYS A 70 -0.64 -48.05 12.73
CA LYS A 70 -1.99 -48.24 12.15
C LYS A 70 -2.77 -46.91 12.08
N ARG A 71 -2.87 -46.29 10.90
CA ARG A 71 -3.53 -44.97 10.70
C ARG A 71 -4.56 -44.90 9.58
N THR A 72 -5.48 -43.96 9.70
CA THR A 72 -6.45 -43.60 8.66
C THR A 72 -5.82 -42.65 7.63
N ASN A 73 -6.32 -42.68 6.39
CA ASN A 73 -5.85 -41.81 5.31
C ASN A 73 -5.99 -40.30 5.64
N LEU A 74 -6.99 -39.94 6.46
CA LEU A 74 -7.21 -38.56 6.90
C LEU A 74 -6.08 -38.02 7.79
N GLN A 75 -5.59 -38.82 8.74
CA GLN A 75 -4.48 -38.41 9.61
C GLN A 75 -3.16 -38.26 8.84
N ARG A 76 -2.97 -39.06 7.79
CA ARG A 76 -1.82 -38.95 6.89
C ARG A 76 -1.90 -37.68 6.03
N GLY A 77 -3.09 -37.38 5.50
CA GLY A 77 -3.35 -36.13 4.78
C GLY A 77 -3.07 -34.89 5.64
N LEU A 78 -3.56 -34.87 6.89
CA LEU A 78 -3.32 -33.76 7.81
C LEU A 78 -1.84 -33.58 8.17
N ALA A 79 -1.12 -34.68 8.40
CA ALA A 79 0.32 -34.64 8.66
C ALA A 79 1.08 -34.09 7.45
N LEU A 80 0.70 -34.48 6.23
CA LEU A 80 1.33 -34.00 4.99
C LEU A 80 1.09 -32.50 4.81
N THR A 81 -0.15 -32.04 5.00
CA THR A 81 -0.47 -30.62 4.89
C THR A 81 0.28 -29.79 5.92
N ALA A 82 0.31 -30.23 7.19
CA ALA A 82 1.06 -29.55 8.24
C ALA A 82 2.57 -29.55 7.95
N ALA A 83 3.10 -30.64 7.43
CA ALA A 83 4.51 -30.75 7.05
C ALA A 83 4.89 -29.81 5.90
N LEU A 84 4.04 -29.68 4.88
CA LEU A 84 4.24 -28.75 3.77
C LEU A 84 4.24 -27.29 4.24
N ILE A 85 3.30 -26.93 5.12
CA ILE A 85 3.23 -25.57 5.68
C ILE A 85 4.44 -25.27 6.56
N LEU A 86 4.77 -26.16 7.50
CA LEU A 86 5.92 -25.99 8.38
C LEU A 86 7.24 -26.06 7.61
N GLY A 87 7.33 -26.88 6.57
CA GLY A 87 8.50 -26.98 5.71
C GLY A 87 8.74 -25.71 4.92
N MET A 88 7.67 -25.05 4.46
CA MET A 88 7.73 -23.72 3.87
C MET A 88 8.15 -22.64 4.87
N ILE A 89 7.69 -22.71 6.13
CA ILE A 89 8.14 -21.77 7.16
C ILE A 89 9.63 -21.98 7.45
N LEU A 90 10.06 -23.23 7.66
CA LEU A 90 11.45 -23.56 7.99
C LEU A 90 12.40 -23.22 6.85
N SER A 91 12.01 -23.49 5.60
CA SER A 91 12.83 -23.13 4.43
C SER A 91 13.11 -21.65 4.45
N VAL A 92 12.11 -20.78 4.58
CA VAL A 92 12.34 -19.33 4.57
C VAL A 92 13.05 -18.82 5.84
N THR A 93 12.86 -19.46 6.98
CA THR A 93 13.45 -19.01 8.25
C THR A 93 14.94 -19.36 8.38
N PHE A 94 15.35 -20.55 7.88
CA PHE A 94 16.70 -21.06 8.07
C PHE A 94 17.60 -20.92 6.83
N THR A 95 17.06 -20.87 5.61
CA THR A 95 17.90 -20.72 4.39
C THR A 95 18.82 -19.51 4.44
N PRO A 96 18.37 -18.26 4.69
CA PRO A 96 19.28 -17.10 4.65
C PRO A 96 20.37 -17.09 5.74
N LYS A 97 20.35 -18.01 6.71
CA LYS A 97 21.34 -18.07 7.82
C LYS A 97 22.18 -19.34 7.86
N VAL A 98 21.70 -20.43 7.26
CA VAL A 98 22.28 -21.78 7.43
C VAL A 98 22.43 -22.51 6.08
N PHE A 99 21.63 -22.16 5.06
CA PHE A 99 21.63 -22.80 3.75
C PHE A 99 21.50 -21.73 2.65
N PRO A 100 22.62 -21.16 2.16
CA PRO A 100 22.58 -20.11 1.16
C PRO A 100 21.86 -20.57 -0.10
N ASP A 101 21.26 -19.62 -0.80
CA ASP A 101 20.70 -19.86 -2.13
C ASP A 101 21.78 -20.38 -3.07
N PHE A 102 21.37 -21.20 -4.03
CA PHE A 102 22.30 -21.70 -5.04
C PHE A 102 22.13 -21.01 -6.39
N LEU A 103 23.26 -20.78 -7.05
CA LEU A 103 23.41 -20.30 -8.40
C LEU A 103 23.57 -21.50 -9.35
N ILE A 104 22.78 -21.57 -10.42
CA ILE A 104 23.04 -22.55 -11.48
C ILE A 104 23.86 -21.89 -12.58
N ILE A 105 25.14 -22.23 -12.69
CA ILE A 105 26.00 -21.74 -13.77
C ILE A 105 25.89 -22.71 -14.95
N ARG A 106 25.19 -22.29 -16.02
CA ARG A 106 25.11 -23.01 -17.31
C ARG A 106 26.11 -22.47 -18.31
N ASN A 107 26.24 -21.15 -18.37
CA ASN A 107 27.23 -20.43 -19.16
C ASN A 107 27.72 -19.20 -18.39
N LEU A 108 29.02 -19.02 -18.30
CA LEU A 108 29.64 -17.75 -17.95
C LEU A 108 30.78 -17.56 -18.95
N GLU A 109 30.58 -16.62 -19.85
CA GLU A 109 31.47 -16.33 -20.97
C GLU A 109 31.83 -14.85 -20.95
N ILE A 110 33.10 -14.54 -21.10
CA ILE A 110 33.64 -13.18 -21.16
C ILE A 110 34.22 -13.00 -22.55
N GLN A 111 33.79 -12.00 -23.31
CA GLN A 111 34.28 -11.74 -24.66
C GLN A 111 34.75 -10.29 -24.81
N VAL A 112 35.92 -10.10 -25.44
CA VAL A 112 36.42 -8.77 -25.81
C VAL A 112 35.78 -8.35 -27.13
N LEU A 113 34.87 -7.38 -27.09
CA LEU A 113 34.11 -6.93 -28.28
C LEU A 113 34.83 -5.86 -29.08
N GLU A 114 35.42 -4.87 -28.41
CA GLU A 114 36.13 -3.75 -29.04
C GLU A 114 37.27 -3.27 -28.15
N ARG A 115 38.33 -2.71 -28.74
CA ARG A 115 39.50 -2.17 -28.03
C ARG A 115 40.28 -1.20 -28.91
N ASN A 116 41.01 -0.28 -28.28
CA ASN A 116 41.96 0.59 -28.97
C ASN A 116 43.24 -0.20 -29.38
N ASP A 117 43.98 0.34 -30.36
CA ASP A 117 45.29 -0.21 -30.77
C ASP A 117 46.27 -0.21 -29.59
N GLN A 118 47.05 -1.28 -29.44
CA GLN A 118 48.01 -1.50 -28.33
C GLN A 118 47.41 -1.62 -26.91
N THR A 119 46.09 -1.65 -26.75
CA THR A 119 45.46 -1.94 -25.44
C THR A 119 45.74 -3.40 -25.03
N GLU A 120 45.73 -3.75 -23.75
CA GLU A 120 45.76 -5.14 -23.26
C GLU A 120 44.59 -5.34 -22.30
N THR A 121 43.78 -6.40 -22.48
CA THR A 121 42.63 -6.68 -21.60
C THR A 121 42.95 -7.88 -20.73
N SER A 122 42.81 -7.74 -19.41
CA SER A 122 43.22 -8.77 -18.44
C SER A 122 42.09 -9.14 -17.50
N LEU A 123 41.93 -10.44 -17.23
CA LEU A 123 41.22 -10.94 -16.05
C LEU A 123 42.24 -11.00 -14.90
N VAL A 124 42.17 -10.02 -14.01
CA VAL A 124 43.19 -9.78 -12.97
C VAL A 124 42.89 -10.57 -11.70
N TRP A 125 41.61 -10.78 -11.39
CA TRP A 125 41.19 -11.57 -10.25
C TRP A 125 39.82 -12.20 -10.50
N ALA A 126 39.60 -13.37 -9.92
CA ALA A 126 38.30 -14.01 -9.87
C ALA A 126 38.17 -14.71 -8.51
N TYR A 127 37.03 -14.54 -7.83
CA TYR A 127 36.78 -15.15 -6.53
C TYR A 127 35.29 -15.47 -6.33
N TRP A 128 35.01 -16.45 -5.50
CA TRP A 128 33.69 -16.73 -4.96
C TRP A 128 33.39 -15.72 -3.86
N ALA A 129 32.22 -15.07 -3.89
CA ALA A 129 31.79 -14.12 -2.87
C ALA A 129 30.57 -14.64 -2.08
N GLU A 130 30.44 -14.18 -0.84
CA GLU A 130 29.23 -14.39 -0.05
C GLU A 130 28.03 -13.59 -0.62
N HIS A 131 26.82 -14.09 -0.38
CA HIS A 131 25.57 -13.41 -0.74
C HIS A 131 25.28 -12.30 0.29
N SER A 132 25.95 -11.14 0.20
CA SER A 132 25.65 -9.97 1.04
C SER A 132 24.32 -9.32 0.62
N GLY A 133 23.50 -8.94 1.61
CA GLY A 133 22.14 -8.42 1.43
C GLY A 133 21.99 -6.90 1.47
N SER A 134 23.06 -6.13 1.27
CA SER A 134 23.06 -4.66 1.28
C SER A 134 23.78 -4.10 0.06
N GLU A 135 23.15 -3.15 -0.63
CA GLU A 135 23.60 -2.54 -1.89
C GLU A 135 24.82 -1.59 -1.75
N GLU A 136 25.37 -1.42 -0.55
CA GLU A 136 26.43 -0.42 -0.27
C GLU A 136 27.80 -1.01 0.10
N GLU A 137 28.01 -2.33 0.07
CA GLU A 137 29.31 -2.95 0.39
C GLU A 137 29.88 -3.79 -0.76
N ILE A 138 31.18 -3.62 -1.03
CA ILE A 138 31.97 -4.48 -1.93
C ILE A 138 31.77 -5.95 -1.49
N PRO A 139 31.47 -6.90 -2.39
CA PRO A 139 31.25 -8.30 -2.03
C PRO A 139 32.44 -8.89 -1.27
N GLN A 140 32.23 -9.44 -0.08
CA GLN A 140 33.32 -10.09 0.67
C GLN A 140 33.78 -11.35 -0.05
N ALA A 141 35.09 -11.42 -0.30
CA ALA A 141 35.73 -12.58 -0.93
C ALA A 141 35.71 -13.79 0.02
N PHE A 142 35.17 -14.91 -0.47
CA PHE A 142 35.12 -16.19 0.22
C PHE A 142 36.29 -17.10 -0.18
N LYS A 143 36.54 -17.27 -1.49
CA LYS A 143 37.61 -18.16 -2.00
C LYS A 143 38.02 -17.81 -3.42
N ASP A 144 39.31 -17.76 -3.71
CA ASP A 144 39.81 -17.48 -5.06
C ASP A 144 39.37 -18.56 -6.08
N ILE A 145 39.02 -18.10 -7.28
CA ILE A 145 38.75 -18.93 -8.44
C ILE A 145 40.05 -19.05 -9.21
N SER A 146 40.58 -20.28 -9.31
CA SER A 146 41.77 -20.56 -10.13
C SER A 146 41.53 -20.19 -11.60
N PHE A 147 42.49 -19.54 -12.23
CA PHE A 147 42.44 -19.24 -13.67
C PHE A 147 42.39 -20.49 -14.56
N SER A 148 42.81 -21.65 -14.06
CA SER A 148 42.63 -22.94 -14.74
C SER A 148 41.17 -23.36 -14.92
N ASN A 149 40.23 -22.69 -14.22
CA ASN A 149 38.79 -22.89 -14.41
C ASN A 149 38.23 -22.13 -15.63
N PHE A 150 39.03 -21.34 -16.33
CA PHE A 150 38.64 -20.65 -17.56
C PHE A 150 39.29 -21.31 -18.77
N GLU A 151 38.45 -21.86 -19.65
CA GLU A 151 38.87 -22.33 -20.96
C GLU A 151 39.03 -21.12 -21.89
N VAL A 152 40.19 -21.04 -22.53
CA VAL A 152 40.60 -19.92 -23.37
C VAL A 152 40.24 -20.17 -24.82
N SER A 153 39.68 -19.17 -25.49
CA SER A 153 39.55 -19.10 -26.94
C SER A 153 40.20 -17.81 -27.44
N GLY A 154 41.20 -17.93 -28.32
CA GLY A 154 41.94 -16.78 -28.87
C GLY A 154 43.33 -16.60 -28.27
N SER A 155 43.80 -15.34 -28.14
CA SER A 155 45.17 -15.01 -27.74
C SER A 155 45.42 -14.88 -26.24
N TRP A 156 44.52 -15.37 -25.38
CA TRP A 156 44.71 -15.27 -23.93
C TRP A 156 45.95 -16.04 -23.46
N SER A 157 46.81 -15.37 -22.69
CA SER A 157 47.99 -15.99 -22.07
C SER A 157 47.58 -16.92 -20.92
N GLN A 158 48.01 -18.19 -20.95
CA GLN A 158 47.82 -19.16 -19.87
C GLN A 158 49.15 -19.42 -19.14
N VAL A 159 49.55 -18.48 -18.29
CA VAL A 159 50.68 -18.70 -17.36
C VAL A 159 50.11 -18.91 -15.95
N GLU A 160 50.39 -20.07 -15.37
CA GLU A 160 49.90 -20.45 -14.05
C GLU A 160 50.31 -19.42 -12.98
N GLY A 161 49.34 -18.83 -12.28
CA GLY A 161 49.57 -17.81 -11.25
C GLY A 161 49.71 -16.36 -11.76
N GLN A 162 49.50 -16.09 -13.05
CA GLN A 162 49.46 -14.73 -13.62
C GLN A 162 48.04 -14.39 -14.14
N PRO A 163 47.66 -13.10 -14.20
CA PRO A 163 46.43 -12.67 -14.87
C PRO A 163 46.31 -13.23 -16.29
N LEU A 164 45.12 -13.67 -16.69
CA LEU A 164 44.88 -14.05 -18.09
C LEU A 164 44.81 -12.76 -18.91
N LYS A 165 45.65 -12.63 -19.94
CA LYS A 165 45.73 -11.40 -20.75
C LYS A 165 45.44 -11.67 -22.23
N SER A 166 44.59 -10.85 -22.85
CA SER A 166 44.28 -10.89 -24.29
C SER A 166 44.72 -9.61 -25.00
N THR A 167 45.19 -9.81 -26.24
CA THR A 167 45.65 -8.75 -27.15
C THR A 167 44.80 -8.62 -28.41
N GLN A 168 43.69 -9.38 -28.53
CA GLN A 168 42.90 -9.45 -29.76
C GLN A 168 41.40 -9.20 -29.51
N THR A 169 40.73 -8.67 -30.52
CA THR A 169 39.27 -8.49 -30.52
C THR A 169 38.62 -9.81 -30.93
N GLY A 170 37.54 -10.20 -30.25
CA GLY A 170 36.81 -11.47 -30.49
C GLY A 170 37.25 -12.62 -29.59
N ASP A 171 38.34 -12.46 -28.84
CA ASP A 171 38.82 -13.40 -27.84
C ASP A 171 37.81 -13.62 -26.71
N SER A 172 37.71 -14.85 -26.21
CA SER A 172 36.75 -15.21 -25.17
C SER A 172 37.30 -16.17 -24.10
N LEU A 173 36.75 -16.05 -22.89
CA LEU A 173 36.99 -16.94 -21.75
C LEU A 173 35.68 -17.66 -21.38
N HIS A 174 35.74 -18.98 -21.28
CA HIS A 174 34.60 -19.80 -20.87
C HIS A 174 34.84 -20.42 -19.50
N PHE A 175 34.00 -20.08 -18.53
CA PHE A 175 34.07 -20.65 -17.19
C PHE A 175 33.59 -22.11 -17.18
N GLN A 176 34.47 -23.02 -16.76
CA GLN A 176 34.26 -24.47 -16.76
C GLN A 176 33.43 -25.02 -15.60
N PRO A 177 33.49 -24.48 -14.37
CA PRO A 177 32.65 -24.94 -13.26
C PRO A 177 31.18 -24.66 -13.56
N ARG A 178 30.53 -25.65 -14.18
CA ARG A 178 29.10 -25.66 -14.48
C ARG A 178 28.36 -26.47 -13.43
N GLY A 179 27.15 -26.03 -13.10
CA GLY A 179 26.27 -26.72 -12.16
C GLY A 179 25.79 -25.83 -11.03
N ILE A 180 25.49 -26.45 -9.89
CA ILE A 180 24.94 -25.78 -8.70
C ILE A 180 26.09 -25.27 -7.85
N HIS A 181 26.12 -23.98 -7.54
CA HIS A 181 27.12 -23.29 -6.71
C HIS A 181 26.41 -22.53 -5.59
N PHE A 182 27.02 -22.39 -4.42
CA PHE A 182 26.43 -21.74 -3.23
C PHE A 182 27.02 -20.34 -2.99
N HIS A 183 28.05 -19.98 -3.75
CA HIS A 183 28.66 -18.66 -3.78
C HIS A 183 28.56 -18.07 -5.20
N ARG A 184 28.53 -16.74 -5.31
CA ARG A 184 28.52 -16.06 -6.62
C ARG A 184 29.94 -15.84 -7.12
N PRO A 185 30.24 -16.04 -8.42
CA PRO A 185 31.54 -15.68 -8.97
C PRO A 185 31.59 -14.16 -9.17
N VAL A 186 32.64 -13.54 -8.66
CA VAL A 186 33.00 -12.14 -8.93
C VAL A 186 34.28 -12.16 -9.75
N ILE A 187 34.29 -11.40 -10.84
CA ILE A 187 35.42 -11.30 -11.76
C ILE A 187 35.87 -9.85 -11.86
N THR A 188 37.16 -9.66 -12.01
CA THR A 188 37.79 -8.35 -11.98
C THR A 188 38.60 -8.15 -13.26
N MET A 189 38.18 -7.18 -14.07
CA MET A 189 38.71 -6.93 -15.42
C MET A 189 39.47 -5.61 -15.48
N LEU A 190 40.57 -5.58 -16.22
CA LEU A 190 41.39 -4.37 -16.41
C LEU A 190 41.73 -4.20 -17.89
N SER A 191 41.77 -2.94 -18.36
CA SER A 191 42.37 -2.60 -19.65
C SER A 191 43.59 -1.70 -19.44
N GLU A 192 44.75 -2.11 -19.96
CA GLU A 192 46.00 -1.35 -19.88
C GLU A 192 46.30 -0.71 -21.24
N GLY A 193 46.72 0.56 -21.27
CA GLY A 193 47.14 1.24 -22.50
C GLY A 193 46.02 1.76 -23.41
N GLY A 194 44.75 1.63 -23.02
CA GLY A 194 43.61 2.19 -23.75
C GLY A 194 42.25 1.62 -23.31
N LYS A 195 41.19 2.02 -24.03
CA LYS A 195 39.81 1.61 -23.73
C LYS A 195 39.47 0.25 -24.34
N ALA A 196 38.62 -0.51 -23.66
CA ALA A 196 38.07 -1.77 -24.16
C ALA A 196 36.59 -1.94 -23.79
N LEU A 197 35.84 -2.66 -24.62
CA LEU A 197 34.47 -3.08 -24.37
C LEU A 197 34.43 -4.59 -24.18
N VAL A 198 33.90 -5.03 -23.05
CA VAL A 198 33.78 -6.45 -22.71
C VAL A 198 32.32 -6.84 -22.57
N GLU A 199 31.93 -7.94 -23.21
CA GLU A 199 30.65 -8.62 -22.99
C GLU A 199 30.82 -9.72 -21.94
N VAL A 200 29.96 -9.73 -20.93
CA VAL A 200 29.80 -10.87 -20.02
C VAL A 200 28.44 -11.51 -20.29
N ASN A 201 28.48 -12.74 -20.78
CA ASN A 201 27.32 -13.57 -21.03
C ASN A 201 27.14 -14.58 -19.90
N PHE A 202 26.21 -14.28 -19.00
CA PHE A 202 25.83 -15.15 -17.90
C PHE A 202 24.47 -15.79 -18.17
N ASN A 203 24.45 -17.12 -18.38
CA ASN A 203 23.23 -17.89 -18.66
C ASN A 203 22.34 -17.32 -19.78
N GLY A 204 22.94 -16.66 -20.79
CA GLY A 204 22.23 -16.02 -21.90
C GLY A 204 21.84 -14.55 -21.66
N ARG A 205 22.08 -14.00 -20.46
CA ARG A 205 22.01 -12.56 -20.18
C ARG A 205 23.36 -11.93 -20.53
N ARG A 206 23.34 -10.98 -21.46
CA ARG A 206 24.52 -10.26 -21.94
C ARG A 206 24.59 -8.90 -21.27
N SER A 207 25.68 -8.62 -20.57
CA SER A 207 26.00 -7.32 -19.98
C SER A 207 27.25 -6.77 -20.65
N PHE A 208 27.30 -5.45 -20.86
CA PHE A 208 28.40 -4.77 -21.54
C PHE A 208 29.11 -3.82 -20.59
N TYR A 209 30.43 -3.92 -20.48
CA TYR A 209 31.24 -3.11 -19.58
C TYR A 209 32.31 -2.35 -20.34
N HIS A 210 32.35 -1.03 -20.13
CA HIS A 210 33.37 -0.14 -20.69
C HIS A 210 34.55 -0.04 -19.72
N LEU A 211 35.73 -0.50 -20.17
CA LEU A 211 37.00 -0.33 -19.48
C LEU A 211 37.67 0.95 -20.02
N ASN A 212 37.93 1.91 -19.13
CA ASN A 212 38.34 3.26 -19.53
C ASN A 212 39.86 3.45 -19.72
N GLY A 213 40.68 2.49 -19.28
CA GLY A 213 42.13 2.47 -19.51
C GLY A 213 42.95 3.61 -18.90
N LEU A 214 42.33 4.51 -18.13
CA LEU A 214 42.96 5.68 -17.51
C LEU A 214 43.33 5.48 -16.04
N ASP A 215 42.81 4.41 -15.41
CA ASP A 215 43.00 4.13 -14.00
C ASP A 215 43.64 2.74 -13.85
N SER A 216 44.64 2.64 -12.98
CA SER A 216 45.20 1.38 -12.49
C SER A 216 44.22 0.56 -11.62
N ASP A 217 42.97 1.02 -11.49
CA ASP A 217 41.92 0.37 -10.72
C ASP A 217 41.11 -0.60 -11.60
N PRO A 218 41.13 -1.91 -11.28
CA PRO A 218 40.41 -2.88 -12.07
C PRO A 218 38.90 -2.84 -11.78
N LEU A 219 38.08 -3.01 -12.82
CA LEU A 219 36.62 -3.02 -12.72
C LEU A 219 36.14 -4.35 -12.11
N ILE A 220 35.45 -4.26 -10.99
CA ILE A 220 34.77 -5.40 -10.36
C ILE A 220 33.43 -5.61 -11.05
N ILE A 221 33.21 -6.80 -11.59
CA ILE A 221 31.94 -7.23 -12.19
C ILE A 221 31.27 -8.18 -11.21
N ASP A 222 30.25 -7.68 -10.50
CA ASP A 222 29.53 -8.39 -9.44
C ASP A 222 28.03 -8.61 -9.75
N GLU A 223 27.57 -8.21 -10.94
CA GLU A 223 26.18 -8.38 -11.43
C GLU A 223 25.81 -9.83 -11.77
N ILE A 224 26.72 -10.79 -11.55
CA ILE A 224 26.48 -12.23 -11.74
C ILE A 224 25.66 -12.77 -10.56
N ALA A 225 24.34 -12.65 -10.67
CA ALA A 225 23.38 -13.02 -9.62
C ALA A 225 22.49 -14.23 -10.01
N PRO A 226 21.94 -14.97 -9.02
CA PRO A 226 20.97 -16.04 -9.26
C PRO A 226 19.77 -15.57 -10.08
N SER A 227 19.36 -16.36 -11.08
CA SER A 227 18.13 -16.07 -11.82
C SER A 227 16.90 -16.37 -10.96
N THR A 228 15.74 -15.79 -11.32
CA THR A 228 14.46 -16.11 -10.67
C THR A 228 14.15 -17.60 -10.66
N VAL A 229 14.57 -18.32 -11.71
CA VAL A 229 14.39 -19.78 -11.80
C VAL A 229 15.27 -20.49 -10.77
N ASP A 230 16.49 -20.01 -10.54
CA ASP A 230 17.44 -20.59 -9.57
C ASP A 230 16.93 -20.41 -8.14
N LEU A 231 16.44 -19.21 -7.80
CA LEU A 231 15.82 -18.89 -6.50
C LEU A 231 14.53 -19.69 -6.25
N ILE A 232 13.68 -19.87 -7.27
CA ILE A 232 12.46 -20.68 -7.13
C ILE A 232 12.82 -22.16 -6.96
N ALA A 233 13.83 -22.65 -7.70
CA ALA A 233 14.30 -24.02 -7.61
C ALA A 233 14.94 -24.31 -6.24
N SER A 234 15.77 -23.38 -5.72
CA SER A 234 16.37 -23.51 -4.38
C SER A 234 15.30 -23.62 -3.31
N LEU A 235 14.37 -22.67 -3.32
CA LEU A 235 13.28 -22.64 -2.36
C LEU A 235 12.41 -23.90 -2.44
N PHE A 236 12.03 -24.33 -3.63
CA PHE A 236 11.22 -25.53 -3.82
C PHE A 236 11.91 -26.77 -3.24
N LEU A 237 13.21 -26.94 -3.49
CA LEU A 237 13.98 -28.06 -2.96
C LEU A 237 14.05 -28.02 -1.43
N TYR A 238 14.30 -26.86 -0.83
CA TYR A 238 14.29 -26.72 0.64
C TYR A 238 12.90 -26.96 1.23
N ILE A 239 11.83 -26.45 0.62
CA ILE A 239 10.45 -26.73 1.04
C ILE A 239 10.22 -28.24 1.06
N VAL A 240 10.53 -28.93 -0.04
CA VAL A 240 10.36 -30.38 -0.16
C VAL A 240 11.19 -31.12 0.89
N ALA A 241 12.42 -30.69 1.16
CA ALA A 241 13.29 -31.32 2.14
C ALA A 241 12.82 -31.10 3.58
N PHE A 242 12.57 -29.86 4.01
CA PHE A 242 12.05 -29.61 5.36
C PHE A 242 10.68 -30.28 5.57
N SER A 243 9.83 -30.29 4.54
CA SER A 243 8.53 -30.97 4.59
C SER A 243 8.66 -32.47 4.75
N GLY A 244 9.60 -33.14 4.06
CA GLY A 244 9.81 -34.57 4.22
C GLY A 244 10.25 -34.93 5.64
N LEU A 245 11.13 -34.11 6.24
CA LEU A 245 11.62 -34.29 7.60
C LEU A 245 10.51 -34.08 8.64
N LEU A 246 9.74 -33.00 8.50
CA LEU A 246 8.59 -32.69 9.35
C LEU A 246 7.46 -33.70 9.20
N TYR A 247 7.21 -34.22 8.01
CA TYR A 247 6.19 -35.24 7.77
C TYR A 247 6.49 -36.51 8.58
N GLY A 248 7.75 -36.95 8.60
CA GLY A 248 8.21 -38.03 9.47
C GLY A 248 7.95 -37.77 10.95
N LEU A 249 8.36 -36.59 11.45
CA LEU A 249 8.16 -36.17 12.84
C LEU A 249 6.69 -36.05 13.25
N LEU A 250 5.85 -35.44 12.41
CA LEU A 250 4.41 -35.31 12.65
C LEU A 250 3.72 -36.66 12.64
N LEU A 251 4.17 -37.58 11.78
CA LEU A 251 3.75 -38.96 11.82
C LEU A 251 4.22 -39.68 13.09
N ILE A 252 5.30 -39.28 13.75
CA ILE A 252 5.68 -39.81 15.06
C ILE A 252 4.79 -39.18 16.16
N LEU A 253 4.62 -37.87 16.19
CA LEU A 253 3.88 -37.14 17.22
C LEU A 253 2.40 -37.53 17.30
N LEU A 254 1.74 -37.63 16.15
CA LEU A 254 0.34 -38.08 16.06
C LEU A 254 0.16 -39.53 16.55
N SER A 255 1.24 -40.29 16.80
CA SER A 255 1.17 -41.69 17.27
C SER A 255 1.03 -41.76 18.78
N LEU A 256 1.37 -40.65 19.45
CA LEU A 256 1.31 -40.47 20.89
C LEU A 256 -0.06 -39.92 21.32
N VAL A 257 -0.92 -39.51 20.37
CA VAL A 257 -2.26 -38.97 20.67
C VAL A 257 -3.27 -40.12 20.82
N PRO A 258 -3.94 -40.28 21.98
CA PRO A 258 -4.94 -41.32 22.19
C PRO A 258 -6.10 -41.16 21.18
N ARG A 259 -6.62 -42.28 20.66
CA ARG A 259 -7.81 -42.27 19.80
C ARG A 259 -9.03 -41.80 20.60
N ALA A 260 -9.66 -40.71 20.17
CA ALA A 260 -10.99 -40.36 20.66
C ALA A 260 -12.02 -41.38 20.14
N PRO A 261 -12.99 -41.82 20.97
CA PRO A 261 -14.05 -42.70 20.52
C PRO A 261 -14.90 -42.01 19.44
N ALA A 262 -15.20 -42.77 18.38
CA ALA A 262 -16.03 -42.34 17.28
C ALA A 262 -17.51 -42.36 17.68
N HIS A 263 -17.98 -41.32 18.37
CA HIS A 263 -19.42 -41.03 18.39
C HIS A 263 -19.69 -39.78 17.55
N PHE A 264 -20.26 -40.04 16.39
CA PHE A 264 -20.79 -39.10 15.43
C PHE A 264 -22.04 -38.42 15.99
N TYR A 265 -22.18 -37.12 15.73
CA TYR A 265 -23.49 -36.46 15.71
C TYR A 265 -23.88 -36.16 14.26
N THR A 266 -25.05 -36.66 13.90
CA THR A 266 -25.83 -36.29 12.72
C THR A 266 -26.22 -34.82 12.82
N SER A 267 -26.13 -34.12 11.69
CA SER A 267 -26.34 -32.68 11.55
C SER A 267 -27.81 -32.23 11.59
N ASP A 268 -28.73 -33.04 12.14
CA ASP A 268 -30.17 -32.76 12.08
C ASP A 268 -30.83 -32.51 13.45
N GLU A 269 -30.08 -32.45 14.54
CA GLU A 269 -30.62 -32.02 15.83
C GLU A 269 -29.67 -30.99 16.47
N LEU A 270 -29.94 -29.72 16.21
CA LEU A 270 -29.68 -28.71 17.22
C LEU A 270 -30.61 -29.06 18.39
N PRO A 271 -30.11 -29.27 19.62
CA PRO A 271 -31.01 -29.47 20.74
C PRO A 271 -31.82 -28.19 20.92
N ASP A 272 -33.10 -28.25 20.55
CA ASP A 272 -34.14 -27.47 21.21
C ASP A 272 -34.12 -27.90 22.68
N GLN A 273 -33.25 -27.28 23.47
CA GLN A 273 -33.35 -27.12 24.93
C GLN A 273 -32.10 -26.44 25.50
N ALA A 274 -32.12 -25.12 25.43
CA ALA A 274 -31.76 -24.28 26.57
C ALA A 274 -32.77 -23.15 26.60
N ASP A 275 -33.54 -23.10 27.68
CA ASP A 275 -34.51 -22.07 28.03
C ASP A 275 -33.79 -20.72 28.22
N HIS A 276 -33.39 -20.11 27.10
CA HIS A 276 -32.95 -18.72 27.04
C HIS A 276 -34.08 -17.95 26.38
N SER A 277 -34.96 -17.46 27.24
CA SER A 277 -36.00 -16.45 27.02
C SER A 277 -35.76 -15.61 25.75
N VAL A 278 -36.78 -15.52 24.90
CA VAL A 278 -36.87 -14.66 23.70
C VAL A 278 -36.24 -13.29 23.95
N GLU A 279 -34.97 -13.13 23.58
CA GLU A 279 -34.27 -11.87 23.77
C GLU A 279 -34.64 -10.89 22.66
N ARG A 280 -34.97 -9.65 23.05
CA ARG A 280 -35.28 -8.51 22.18
C ARG A 280 -34.15 -8.32 21.16
N PRO A 281 -34.25 -8.87 19.93
CA PRO A 281 -33.11 -8.95 19.02
C PRO A 281 -32.65 -7.55 18.60
N PHE A 282 -33.61 -6.64 18.49
CA PHE A 282 -33.40 -5.23 18.23
C PHE A 282 -32.54 -4.56 19.31
N LEU A 283 -32.78 -4.85 20.59
CA LEU A 283 -32.07 -4.19 21.69
C LEU A 283 -30.60 -4.63 21.76
N VAL A 284 -30.31 -5.92 21.56
CA VAL A 284 -28.93 -6.42 21.49
C VAL A 284 -28.17 -5.77 20.34
N LEU A 285 -28.77 -5.70 19.15
CA LEU A 285 -28.15 -5.05 17.98
C LEU A 285 -27.93 -3.54 18.21
N LEU A 286 -28.90 -2.87 18.82
CA LEU A 286 -28.79 -1.45 19.17
C LEU A 286 -27.66 -1.20 20.18
N LEU A 287 -27.52 -2.07 21.19
CA LEU A 287 -26.43 -1.97 22.15
C LEU A 287 -25.07 -2.33 21.55
N SER A 288 -25.00 -3.30 20.62
CA SER A 288 -23.77 -3.57 19.86
C SER A 288 -23.29 -2.35 19.07
N PHE A 289 -24.20 -1.45 18.67
CA PHE A 289 -23.85 -0.17 18.04
C PHE A 289 -23.41 0.89 19.06
N PHE A 290 -24.20 1.11 20.12
CA PHE A 290 -23.97 2.24 21.04
C PHE A 290 -22.88 1.98 22.10
N ILE A 291 -22.67 0.75 22.56
CA ILE A 291 -21.68 0.45 23.60
C ILE A 291 -20.26 0.88 23.19
N PRO A 292 -19.73 0.50 22.00
CA PRO A 292 -18.43 0.98 21.54
C PRO A 292 -18.34 2.51 21.48
N ILE A 293 -19.40 3.18 21.04
CA ILE A 293 -19.48 4.65 20.97
C ILE A 293 -19.38 5.27 22.36
N VAL A 294 -20.12 4.77 23.34
CA VAL A 294 -20.10 5.31 24.71
C VAL A 294 -18.71 5.15 25.35
N ILE A 295 -18.05 4.01 25.13
CA ILE A 295 -16.68 3.78 25.62
C ILE A 295 -15.71 4.77 24.97
N LEU A 296 -15.79 4.95 23.65
CA LEU A 296 -14.95 5.89 22.93
C LEU A 296 -15.23 7.34 23.36
N LEU A 297 -16.48 7.74 23.54
CA LEU A 297 -16.83 9.07 24.05
C LEU A 297 -16.18 9.33 25.42
N GLY A 298 -16.19 8.35 26.32
CA GLY A 298 -15.49 8.45 27.61
C GLY A 298 -13.98 8.62 27.43
N ILE A 299 -13.36 7.87 26.51
CA ILE A 299 -11.94 8.00 26.18
C ILE A 299 -11.62 9.37 25.57
N LEU A 300 -12.43 9.85 24.63
CA LEU A 300 -12.26 11.15 23.97
C LEU A 300 -12.43 12.31 24.95
N LEU A 301 -13.34 12.19 25.91
CA LEU A 301 -13.49 13.13 27.03
C LEU A 301 -12.20 13.19 27.87
N LEU A 302 -11.67 12.03 28.27
CA LEU A 302 -10.41 11.95 29.04
C LEU A 302 -9.20 12.48 28.28
N LEU A 303 -9.20 12.33 26.95
CA LEU A 303 -8.12 12.79 26.07
C LEU A 303 -8.32 14.23 25.57
N GLN A 304 -9.43 14.89 25.93
CA GLN A 304 -9.78 16.26 25.50
C GLN A 304 -9.84 16.41 23.98
N VAL A 305 -10.40 15.42 23.29
CA VAL A 305 -10.63 15.47 21.83
C VAL A 305 -11.97 16.14 21.54
N THR A 306 -12.05 16.95 20.49
CA THR A 306 -13.28 17.63 20.05
C THR A 306 -14.48 16.66 20.01
N PRO A 307 -15.62 17.02 20.63
CA PRO A 307 -16.00 18.35 21.12
C PRO A 307 -15.56 18.69 22.56
N PHE A 308 -14.88 17.78 23.27
CA PHE A 308 -14.58 17.94 24.70
C PHE A 308 -13.30 18.75 24.99
N GLY A 309 -12.51 19.08 23.97
CA GLY A 309 -11.30 19.88 24.10
C GLY A 309 -10.68 20.22 22.74
N ASP A 310 -9.44 20.73 22.79
CA ASP A 310 -8.75 21.31 21.62
C ASP A 310 -8.01 20.27 20.75
N ARG A 311 -7.91 19.01 21.19
CA ARG A 311 -7.26 17.95 20.40
C ARG A 311 -8.19 17.44 19.30
N THR A 312 -7.60 16.91 18.23
CA THR A 312 -8.33 16.35 17.09
C THR A 312 -7.60 15.16 16.47
N PHE A 313 -8.32 14.34 15.71
CA PHE A 313 -7.74 13.29 14.87
C PHE A 313 -6.96 13.82 13.66
N LEU A 314 -6.95 15.14 13.42
CA LEU A 314 -6.19 15.75 12.33
C LEU A 314 -4.68 15.67 12.63
N ARG A 315 -4.03 14.64 12.11
CA ARG A 315 -2.59 14.38 12.20
C ARG A 315 -2.13 13.64 10.94
N ILE A 316 -0.86 13.80 10.57
CA ILE A 316 -0.23 13.16 9.38
C ILE A 316 -1.16 13.28 8.16
N ASP A 317 -1.71 12.17 7.63
CA ASP A 317 -2.53 12.17 6.42
C ASP A 317 -3.95 12.66 6.66
N MET A 318 -4.51 12.42 7.86
CA MET A 318 -5.83 12.94 8.19
C MET A 318 -5.82 14.48 8.15
N GLY A 319 -4.76 15.10 8.66
CA GLY A 319 -4.60 16.56 8.66
C GLY A 319 -4.16 17.13 7.31
N ARG A 320 -3.25 16.46 6.59
CA ARG A 320 -2.69 16.95 5.31
C ARG A 320 -3.58 16.67 4.10
N GLN A 321 -4.38 15.61 4.13
CA GLN A 321 -5.15 15.11 2.98
C GLN A 321 -6.64 14.98 3.31
N TYR A 322 -6.98 14.08 4.25
CA TYR A 322 -8.35 13.56 4.33
C TYR A 322 -9.38 14.59 4.80
N ALA A 323 -8.97 15.51 5.69
CA ALA A 323 -9.85 16.59 6.14
C ALA A 323 -10.29 17.49 4.98
N ALA A 324 -9.38 17.83 4.07
CA ALA A 324 -9.71 18.60 2.88
C ALA A 324 -10.64 17.82 1.95
N PHE A 325 -10.38 16.53 1.75
CA PHE A 325 -11.21 15.67 0.90
C PHE A 325 -12.64 15.54 1.46
N LEU A 326 -12.77 15.36 2.77
CA LEU A 326 -14.08 15.28 3.43
C LEU A 326 -14.80 16.62 3.42
N GLY A 327 -14.08 17.73 3.65
CA GLY A 327 -14.64 19.08 3.61
C GLY A 327 -15.16 19.45 2.22
N SER A 328 -14.52 18.97 1.15
CA SER A 328 -14.92 19.28 -0.22
C SER A 328 -16.28 18.69 -0.63
N LEU A 329 -16.75 17.65 0.08
CA LEU A 329 -18.10 17.10 -0.13
C LEU A 329 -19.21 18.14 0.04
N LYS A 330 -18.99 19.18 0.86
CA LYS A 330 -19.93 20.29 1.00
C LYS A 330 -20.14 21.02 -0.33
N TRP A 331 -19.06 21.32 -1.04
CA TRP A 331 -19.09 22.06 -2.30
C TRP A 331 -19.65 21.22 -3.44
N ILE A 332 -19.42 19.90 -3.39
CA ILE A 332 -20.06 18.97 -4.32
C ILE A 332 -21.57 18.90 -4.07
N LEU A 333 -22.00 18.90 -2.80
CA LEU A 333 -23.42 18.88 -2.45
C LEU A 333 -24.14 20.19 -2.82
N SER A 334 -23.45 21.34 -2.72
CA SER A 334 -24.02 22.64 -3.08
C SER A 334 -24.05 22.92 -4.59
N GLY A 335 -23.40 22.08 -5.40
CA GLY A 335 -23.32 22.24 -6.86
C GLY A 335 -22.16 23.12 -7.35
N GLU A 336 -21.28 23.57 -6.46
CA GLU A 336 -20.08 24.37 -6.81
C GLU A 336 -18.98 23.52 -7.45
N ASN A 337 -18.93 22.24 -7.10
CA ASN A 337 -18.05 21.22 -7.69
C ASN A 337 -18.87 19.98 -8.04
N ASP A 338 -18.25 19.04 -8.76
CA ASP A 338 -18.84 17.73 -9.05
C ASP A 338 -17.92 16.57 -8.68
N LEU A 339 -18.41 15.35 -8.91
CA LEU A 339 -17.73 14.10 -8.56
C LEU A 339 -16.70 13.65 -9.62
N PHE A 340 -16.67 14.27 -10.80
CA PHE A 340 -15.83 13.84 -11.91
C PHE A 340 -14.56 14.67 -12.02
N TYR A 341 -14.63 15.98 -11.80
CA TYR A 341 -13.50 16.88 -11.97
C TYR A 341 -13.52 18.01 -10.94
N THR A 342 -12.34 18.55 -10.61
CA THR A 342 -12.22 19.76 -9.79
C THR A 342 -10.95 20.53 -10.14
N PHE A 343 -11.03 21.85 -10.00
CA PHE A 343 -9.90 22.77 -10.14
C PHE A 343 -9.10 22.95 -8.84
N GLY A 344 -9.59 22.45 -7.71
CA GLY A 344 -8.86 22.45 -6.44
C GLY A 344 -7.82 21.33 -6.29
N LYS A 345 -7.52 20.61 -7.37
CA LYS A 345 -6.60 19.47 -7.43
C LYS A 345 -5.43 19.80 -8.36
N GLY A 346 -4.53 20.67 -7.91
CA GLY A 346 -3.46 21.23 -8.75
C GLY A 346 -4.05 22.06 -9.89
N LEU A 347 -3.47 22.03 -11.08
CA LEU A 347 -4.03 22.72 -12.27
C LEU A 347 -5.49 22.34 -12.61
N GLY A 348 -5.99 21.26 -12.03
CA GLY A 348 -7.26 20.63 -12.32
C GLY A 348 -7.04 19.12 -12.40
N GLY A 349 -8.02 18.32 -12.00
CA GLY A 349 -7.87 16.89 -12.17
C GLY A 349 -9.11 16.06 -11.89
N SER A 350 -9.08 14.85 -12.44
CA SER A 350 -10.10 13.83 -12.19
C SER A 350 -10.28 13.51 -10.71
N MET A 351 -11.53 13.48 -10.27
CA MET A 351 -11.93 13.13 -8.90
C MET A 351 -12.25 11.65 -8.73
N ILE A 352 -12.42 10.87 -9.80
CA ILE A 352 -13.03 9.52 -9.71
C ILE A 352 -12.23 8.54 -8.82
N SER A 353 -10.90 8.51 -8.94
CA SER A 353 -10.05 7.66 -8.08
C SER A 353 -9.99 8.15 -6.63
N LEU A 354 -9.98 9.46 -6.41
CA LEU A 354 -10.02 10.06 -5.09
C LEU A 354 -11.36 9.75 -4.41
N VAL A 355 -12.46 9.89 -5.14
CA VAL A 355 -13.80 9.56 -4.65
C VAL A 355 -13.90 8.07 -4.32
N ALA A 356 -13.53 7.18 -5.25
CA ALA A 356 -13.61 5.74 -5.05
C ALA A 356 -12.72 5.20 -3.92
N TYR A 357 -11.62 5.90 -3.63
CA TYR A 357 -10.68 5.50 -2.58
C TYR A 357 -10.98 6.17 -1.23
N TYR A 358 -11.43 7.42 -1.18
CA TYR A 358 -11.59 8.16 0.09
C TYR A 358 -13.05 8.50 0.40
N LEU A 359 -13.84 8.92 -0.59
CA LEU A 359 -15.10 9.65 -0.33
C LEU A 359 -16.39 8.87 -0.59
N ALA A 360 -16.35 7.78 -1.35
CA ALA A 360 -17.53 7.08 -1.85
C ALA A 360 -18.46 6.52 -0.76
N ASN A 361 -17.98 6.40 0.49
CA ASN A 361 -18.83 5.99 1.60
C ASN A 361 -19.95 7.04 1.88
N PRO A 362 -21.24 6.65 1.83
CA PRO A 362 -22.35 7.56 2.14
C PRO A 362 -22.25 8.22 3.53
N ILE A 363 -21.59 7.57 4.50
CA ILE A 363 -21.38 8.10 5.84
C ILE A 363 -20.52 9.39 5.81
N ASN A 364 -19.61 9.52 4.84
CA ASN A 364 -18.75 10.70 4.70
C ASN A 364 -19.55 11.97 4.38
N TRP A 365 -20.67 11.83 3.68
CA TRP A 365 -21.52 12.97 3.30
C TRP A 365 -22.16 13.67 4.49
N LEU A 366 -22.14 13.06 5.68
CA LEU A 366 -22.51 13.75 6.92
C LEU A 366 -21.61 14.98 7.19
N VAL A 367 -20.38 15.00 6.69
CA VAL A 367 -19.47 16.16 6.82
C VAL A 367 -20.01 17.37 6.08
N ALA A 368 -20.75 17.19 4.98
CA ALA A 368 -21.34 18.27 4.21
C ALA A 368 -22.39 19.09 4.99
N LEU A 369 -22.90 18.54 6.12
CA LEU A 369 -23.83 19.23 7.03
C LEU A 369 -23.14 20.24 7.96
N PHE A 370 -21.80 20.27 7.97
CA PHE A 370 -21.00 21.11 8.85
C PHE A 370 -20.27 22.21 8.07
N SER A 371 -19.96 23.33 8.74
CA SER A 371 -19.05 24.33 8.18
C SER A 371 -17.61 23.80 8.10
N THR A 372 -16.77 24.40 7.27
CA THR A 372 -15.34 24.05 7.13
C THR A 372 -14.58 24.14 8.46
N GLU A 373 -14.96 25.08 9.32
CA GLU A 373 -14.46 25.23 10.69
C GLU A 373 -14.75 24.00 11.59
N MET A 374 -15.84 23.29 11.33
CA MET A 374 -16.35 22.18 12.14
C MET A 374 -15.93 20.81 11.60
N VAL A 375 -15.10 20.75 10.54
CA VAL A 375 -14.55 19.52 9.96
C VAL A 375 -13.86 18.61 11.01
N PRO A 376 -13.04 19.14 11.95
CA PRO A 376 -12.46 18.31 13.02
C PRO A 376 -13.53 17.56 13.85
N PHE A 377 -14.63 18.25 14.18
CA PHE A 377 -15.74 17.66 14.93
C PHE A 377 -16.49 16.62 14.09
N ALA A 378 -16.76 16.93 12.82
CA ALA A 378 -17.43 16.02 11.90
C ALA A 378 -16.64 14.72 11.72
N ILE A 379 -15.31 14.79 11.61
CA ILE A 379 -14.43 13.61 11.53
C ILE A 379 -14.52 12.76 12.80
N THR A 380 -14.50 13.37 13.99
CA THR A 380 -14.71 12.61 15.24
C THR A 380 -16.03 11.84 15.22
N LEU A 381 -17.12 12.48 14.75
CA LEU A 381 -18.43 11.82 14.62
C LEU A 381 -18.37 10.64 13.63
N LEU A 382 -17.68 10.81 12.49
CA LEU A 382 -17.49 9.75 11.50
C LEU A 382 -16.77 8.53 12.09
N VAL A 383 -15.71 8.72 12.88
CA VAL A 383 -14.97 7.62 13.53
C VAL A 383 -15.88 6.88 14.51
N LEU A 384 -16.63 7.61 15.34
CA LEU A 384 -17.57 7.02 16.31
C LEU A 384 -18.64 6.16 15.63
N ILE A 385 -19.30 6.70 14.59
CA ILE A 385 -20.33 5.99 13.83
C ILE A 385 -19.76 4.70 13.23
N ARG A 386 -18.56 4.75 12.65
CA ARG A 386 -17.91 3.58 12.05
C ARG A 386 -17.60 2.49 13.07
N CYS A 387 -17.06 2.84 14.23
CA CYS A 387 -16.84 1.88 15.32
C CYS A 387 -18.16 1.25 15.79
N GLY A 388 -19.24 2.03 15.91
CA GLY A 388 -20.58 1.51 16.21
C GLY A 388 -21.09 0.55 15.13
N LEU A 389 -20.91 0.88 13.85
CA LEU A 389 -21.30 0.01 12.74
C LEU A 389 -20.52 -1.31 12.73
N CYS A 390 -19.22 -1.30 13.05
CA CYS A 390 -18.45 -2.54 13.22
C CYS A 390 -19.07 -3.44 14.31
N GLY A 391 -19.47 -2.86 15.44
CA GLY A 391 -20.17 -3.60 16.49
C GLY A 391 -21.51 -4.17 16.01
N LEU A 392 -22.31 -3.35 15.30
CA LEU A 392 -23.59 -3.77 14.75
C LEU A 392 -23.46 -4.93 13.72
N THR A 393 -22.61 -4.77 12.70
CA THR A 393 -22.49 -5.76 11.62
C THR A 393 -21.89 -7.07 12.10
N SER A 394 -20.93 -7.02 13.03
CA SER A 394 -20.39 -8.22 13.67
C SER A 394 -21.43 -8.94 14.53
N ALA A 395 -22.27 -8.22 15.29
CA ALA A 395 -23.38 -8.82 16.02
C ALA A 395 -24.39 -9.50 15.08
N VAL A 396 -24.73 -8.88 13.95
CA VAL A 396 -25.58 -9.49 12.91
C VAL A 396 -24.95 -10.78 12.36
N TYR A 397 -23.64 -10.80 12.14
CA TYR A 397 -22.92 -12.00 11.73
C TYR A 397 -22.94 -13.09 12.80
N PHE A 398 -22.69 -12.77 14.09
CA PHE A 398 -22.68 -13.76 15.17
C PHE A 398 -24.03 -14.45 15.36
N ARG A 399 -25.14 -13.73 15.14
CA ARG A 399 -26.49 -14.33 15.10
C ARG A 399 -26.64 -15.40 14.00
N THR A 400 -25.94 -15.24 12.87
CA THR A 400 -25.96 -16.19 11.74
C THR A 400 -25.26 -17.51 12.07
N ILE A 401 -24.25 -17.49 12.94
CA ILE A 401 -23.54 -18.69 13.40
C ILE A 401 -24.14 -19.30 14.68
N GLY A 402 -25.19 -18.68 15.23
CA GLY A 402 -26.00 -19.21 16.33
C GLY A 402 -25.94 -18.40 17.64
N LEU A 403 -25.09 -17.38 17.74
CA LEU A 403 -24.94 -16.57 18.95
C LEU A 403 -25.94 -15.40 18.95
N LYS A 404 -27.10 -15.63 19.56
CA LYS A 404 -28.24 -14.72 19.52
C LYS A 404 -28.50 -13.95 20.81
N ASP A 405 -27.83 -14.37 21.89
CA ASP A 405 -28.06 -13.87 23.24
C ASP A 405 -27.21 -12.61 23.57
N TRP A 406 -27.40 -12.06 24.77
CA TRP A 406 -26.69 -10.90 25.30
C TRP A 406 -25.16 -11.05 25.32
N SER A 407 -24.64 -12.27 25.40
CA SER A 407 -23.18 -12.50 25.41
C SER A 407 -22.52 -12.18 24.07
N SER A 408 -23.31 -12.05 22.99
CA SER A 408 -22.83 -11.52 21.70
C SER A 408 -22.16 -10.15 21.83
N LEU A 409 -22.54 -9.35 22.85
CA LEU A 409 -21.94 -8.05 23.14
C LEU A 409 -20.44 -8.14 23.46
N ILE A 410 -19.97 -9.26 24.04
CA ILE A 410 -18.53 -9.49 24.29
C ILE A 410 -17.75 -9.43 22.97
N PHE A 411 -18.24 -10.17 21.97
CA PHE A 411 -17.56 -10.34 20.69
C PHE A 411 -17.75 -9.14 19.77
N SER A 412 -18.94 -8.51 19.76
CA SER A 412 -19.18 -7.32 18.95
C SER A 412 -18.36 -6.11 19.44
N THR A 413 -18.26 -5.93 20.76
CA THR A 413 -17.42 -4.86 21.34
C THR A 413 -15.94 -5.14 21.11
N ALA A 414 -15.50 -6.40 21.22
CA ALA A 414 -14.14 -6.80 20.87
C ALA A 414 -13.78 -6.47 19.41
N TYR A 415 -14.70 -6.70 18.48
CA TYR A 415 -14.49 -6.39 17.07
C TYR A 415 -14.46 -4.88 16.81
N ALA A 416 -15.36 -4.12 17.44
CA ALA A 416 -15.44 -2.67 17.28
C ALA A 416 -14.22 -1.91 17.87
N LEU A 417 -13.64 -2.43 18.96
CA LEU A 417 -12.55 -1.76 19.71
C LEU A 417 -11.21 -2.49 19.63
N MET A 418 -11.03 -3.41 18.68
CA MET A 418 -9.74 -4.06 18.45
C MET A 418 -8.65 -3.05 18.09
N SER A 419 -7.37 -3.37 18.35
CA SER A 419 -6.26 -2.42 18.15
C SER A 419 -6.19 -1.86 16.73
N TYR A 420 -6.50 -2.67 15.70
CA TYR A 420 -6.54 -2.20 14.32
C TYR A 420 -7.48 -1.00 14.11
N ALA A 421 -8.67 -1.01 14.73
CA ALA A 421 -9.61 0.11 14.61
C ALA A 421 -9.08 1.37 15.30
N MET A 422 -8.43 1.21 16.45
CA MET A 422 -7.91 2.32 17.24
C MET A 422 -6.70 2.98 16.58
N VAL A 423 -5.79 2.18 16.03
CA VAL A 423 -4.63 2.70 15.29
C VAL A 423 -5.08 3.40 14.01
N ASN A 424 -6.06 2.84 13.31
CA ASN A 424 -6.59 3.40 12.06
C ASN A 424 -7.76 4.37 12.27
N ALA A 425 -7.97 4.89 13.48
CA ALA A 425 -8.98 5.94 13.70
C ALA A 425 -8.71 7.19 12.85
N GLU A 426 -7.44 7.48 12.56
CA GLU A 426 -7.01 8.55 11.62
C GLU A 426 -7.07 8.13 10.13
N ASN A 427 -7.22 6.83 9.84
CA ASN A 427 -7.41 6.29 8.49
C ASN A 427 -8.82 5.70 8.37
N TYR A 428 -9.84 6.56 8.55
CA TYR A 428 -11.22 6.14 8.76
C TYR A 428 -11.78 5.17 7.71
N PHE A 429 -11.35 5.28 6.45
CA PHE A 429 -11.83 4.44 5.35
C PHE A 429 -11.29 3.00 5.40
N PHE A 430 -10.21 2.72 6.15
CA PHE A 430 -9.81 1.33 6.43
C PHE A 430 -10.83 0.63 7.35
N ILE A 431 -11.51 1.37 8.21
CA ILE A 431 -12.57 0.83 9.08
C ILE A 431 -13.79 0.41 8.25
N ASP A 432 -13.98 0.95 7.04
CA ASP A 432 -15.08 0.54 6.16
C ASP A 432 -14.94 -0.95 5.77
N GLY A 433 -13.72 -1.45 5.61
CA GLY A 433 -13.45 -2.88 5.44
C GLY A 433 -13.96 -3.72 6.61
N MET A 434 -13.83 -3.22 7.84
CA MET A 434 -14.33 -3.89 9.04
C MET A 434 -15.86 -3.90 9.11
N ILE A 435 -16.53 -2.84 8.67
CA ILE A 435 -17.99 -2.77 8.66
C ILE A 435 -18.57 -3.87 7.75
N PHE A 436 -18.00 -4.04 6.56
CA PHE A 436 -18.54 -4.95 5.55
C PHE A 436 -18.05 -6.40 5.66
N LEU A 437 -16.88 -6.66 6.26
CA LEU A 437 -16.35 -8.02 6.41
C LEU A 437 -17.35 -9.00 7.06
N PRO A 438 -18.02 -8.67 8.19
CA PRO A 438 -19.04 -9.54 8.77
C PRO A 438 -20.24 -9.78 7.85
N LEU A 439 -20.62 -8.80 7.03
CA LEU A 439 -21.75 -8.92 6.09
C LEU A 439 -21.41 -9.82 4.91
N VAL A 440 -20.21 -9.67 4.35
CA VAL A 440 -19.69 -10.56 3.30
C VAL A 440 -19.55 -11.98 3.85
N GLY A 441 -18.99 -12.14 5.04
CA GLY A 441 -18.90 -13.43 5.74
C GLY A 441 -20.26 -14.08 5.98
N MET A 442 -21.26 -13.30 6.42
CA MET A 442 -22.66 -13.75 6.53
C MET A 442 -23.22 -14.19 5.17
N GLY A 443 -22.89 -13.48 4.10
CA GLY A 443 -23.24 -13.82 2.73
C GLY A 443 -22.73 -15.21 2.33
N VAL A 444 -21.45 -15.50 2.58
CA VAL A 444 -20.85 -16.82 2.31
C VAL A 444 -21.52 -17.90 3.16
N GLU A 445 -21.69 -17.69 4.48
CA GLU A 445 -22.36 -18.63 5.38
C GLU A 445 -23.80 -18.97 4.90
N LYS A 446 -24.57 -17.96 4.50
CA LYS A 446 -25.93 -18.14 3.95
C LYS A 446 -25.92 -18.83 2.60
N MET A 447 -24.94 -18.55 1.74
CA MET A 447 -24.82 -19.21 0.45
C MET A 447 -24.55 -20.71 0.60
N VAL A 448 -23.62 -21.10 1.47
CA VAL A 448 -23.31 -22.51 1.71
C VAL A 448 -24.49 -23.24 2.40
N LYS A 449 -25.15 -22.61 3.38
CA LYS A 449 -26.26 -23.23 4.15
C LYS A 449 -27.61 -23.22 3.43
N ARG A 450 -28.01 -22.07 2.86
CA ARG A 450 -29.36 -21.81 2.32
C ARG A 450 -29.41 -21.68 0.80
N ARG A 451 -28.26 -21.75 0.11
CA ARG A 451 -28.14 -21.62 -1.36
C ARG A 451 -28.63 -20.30 -1.94
N THR A 452 -28.60 -19.23 -1.14
CA THR A 452 -28.92 -17.87 -1.59
C THR A 452 -27.69 -16.98 -1.53
N GLY A 453 -27.31 -16.35 -2.64
CA GLY A 453 -26.15 -15.46 -2.72
C GLY A 453 -26.43 -13.96 -2.56
N TRP A 454 -27.69 -13.55 -2.38
CA TRP A 454 -28.09 -12.13 -2.38
C TRP A 454 -27.35 -11.27 -1.36
N VAL A 455 -27.22 -11.75 -0.11
CA VAL A 455 -26.48 -11.01 0.92
C VAL A 455 -25.03 -10.83 0.51
N PHE A 456 -24.39 -11.89 -0.02
CA PHE A 456 -23.02 -11.84 -0.50
C PHE A 456 -22.88 -10.82 -1.65
N LEU A 457 -23.73 -10.92 -2.68
CA LEU A 457 -23.75 -10.01 -3.82
C LEU A 457 -23.83 -8.54 -3.36
N PHE A 458 -24.84 -8.18 -2.56
CA PHE A 458 -25.04 -6.78 -2.16
C PHE A 458 -23.94 -6.29 -1.22
N SER A 459 -23.48 -7.11 -0.27
CA SER A 459 -22.40 -6.71 0.64
C SER A 459 -21.05 -6.53 -0.08
N LEU A 460 -20.74 -7.41 -1.04
CA LEU A 460 -19.50 -7.34 -1.82
C LEU A 460 -19.55 -6.17 -2.81
N THR A 461 -20.68 -5.99 -3.49
CA THR A 461 -20.90 -4.83 -4.38
C THR A 461 -20.75 -3.53 -3.60
N ALA A 462 -21.36 -3.43 -2.40
CA ALA A 462 -21.29 -2.22 -1.59
C ALA A 462 -19.85 -1.86 -1.18
N ILE A 463 -19.05 -2.81 -0.69
CA ILE A 463 -17.65 -2.51 -0.34
C ILE A 463 -16.80 -2.21 -1.60
N LEU A 464 -17.05 -2.85 -2.75
CA LEU A 464 -16.37 -2.53 -4.01
C LEU A 464 -16.62 -1.07 -4.46
N PHE A 465 -17.82 -0.55 -4.22
CA PHE A 465 -18.15 0.85 -4.48
C PHE A 465 -17.55 1.81 -3.46
N ILE A 466 -17.60 1.45 -2.18
CA ILE A 466 -17.25 2.33 -1.06
C ILE A 466 -15.73 2.42 -0.88
N GLN A 467 -15.03 1.31 -1.01
CA GLN A 467 -13.60 1.20 -0.78
C GLN A 467 -13.03 -0.04 -1.49
N PHE A 468 -12.69 0.10 -2.76
CA PHE A 468 -12.22 -1.01 -3.60
C PHE A 468 -10.94 -1.66 -3.06
N TYR A 469 -10.08 -0.89 -2.39
CA TYR A 469 -8.82 -1.38 -1.84
C TYR A 469 -9.04 -2.40 -0.72
N MET A 470 -9.95 -2.10 0.22
CA MET A 470 -10.33 -3.03 1.29
C MET A 470 -11.23 -4.15 0.75
N ALA A 471 -12.05 -3.87 -0.28
CA ALA A 471 -12.89 -4.87 -0.94
C ALA A 471 -12.09 -6.04 -1.50
N TYR A 472 -10.92 -5.77 -2.10
CA TYR A 472 -10.02 -6.79 -2.61
C TYR A 472 -9.61 -7.79 -1.51
N MET A 473 -9.17 -7.30 -0.35
CA MET A 473 -8.78 -8.15 0.79
C MET A 473 -9.97 -8.94 1.35
N VAL A 474 -11.14 -8.30 1.47
CA VAL A 474 -12.37 -8.95 1.92
C VAL A 474 -12.84 -10.03 0.95
N ALA A 475 -12.67 -9.82 -0.37
CA ALA A 475 -13.00 -10.80 -1.39
C ALA A 475 -12.09 -12.04 -1.30
N LEU A 476 -10.78 -11.86 -1.12
CA LEU A 476 -9.84 -12.96 -0.87
C LEU A 476 -10.21 -13.76 0.38
N PHE A 477 -10.54 -13.08 1.49
CA PHE A 477 -11.01 -13.76 2.69
C PHE A 477 -12.32 -14.52 2.47
N SER A 478 -13.24 -13.98 1.66
CA SER A 478 -14.51 -14.67 1.37
C SER A 478 -14.28 -16.04 0.72
N PHE A 479 -13.22 -16.17 -0.09
CA PHE A 479 -12.79 -17.45 -0.65
C PHE A 479 -12.20 -18.38 0.43
N LEU A 480 -11.35 -17.88 1.32
CA LEU A 480 -10.83 -18.67 2.45
C LEU A 480 -11.96 -19.18 3.36
N LEU A 481 -12.95 -18.33 3.65
CA LEU A 481 -14.13 -18.70 4.42
C LEU A 481 -14.97 -19.74 3.69
N LEU A 482 -15.16 -19.61 2.37
CA LEU A 482 -15.83 -20.62 1.55
C LEU A 482 -15.13 -21.98 1.66
N CYS A 483 -13.80 -22.02 1.50
CA CYS A 483 -13.00 -23.23 1.64
C CYS A 483 -13.20 -23.88 3.01
N TYR A 484 -13.10 -23.10 4.09
CA TYR A 484 -13.40 -23.59 5.44
C TYR A 484 -14.79 -24.22 5.54
N LEU A 485 -15.83 -23.51 5.07
CA LEU A 485 -17.21 -23.99 5.17
C LEU A 485 -17.45 -25.27 4.35
N LEU A 486 -16.84 -25.39 3.18
CA LEU A 486 -16.92 -26.61 2.36
C LEU A 486 -16.22 -27.80 3.05
N ILE A 487 -15.04 -27.60 3.64
CA ILE A 487 -14.32 -28.62 4.40
C ILE A 487 -15.14 -29.09 5.63
N MET A 488 -15.84 -28.16 6.29
CA MET A 488 -16.71 -28.50 7.42
C MET A 488 -17.95 -29.33 7.00
N GLN A 489 -18.37 -29.29 5.74
CA GLN A 489 -19.51 -30.07 5.24
C GLN A 489 -19.08 -31.44 4.69
N GLN A 490 -18.55 -32.29 5.58
CA GLN A 490 -17.99 -33.62 5.25
C GLN A 490 -18.92 -34.58 4.46
N LYS A 491 -20.24 -34.34 4.44
CA LYS A 491 -21.23 -35.16 3.73
C LYS A 491 -21.53 -34.67 2.29
N ILE A 492 -20.85 -33.62 1.81
CA ILE A 492 -21.04 -33.12 0.45
C ILE A 492 -20.09 -33.85 -0.52
N TYR A 493 -20.65 -34.48 -1.56
CA TYR A 493 -19.86 -35.03 -2.67
C TYR A 493 -19.32 -33.91 -3.57
N ILE A 494 -18.19 -34.18 -4.23
CA ILE A 494 -17.39 -33.17 -4.96
C ILE A 494 -18.18 -32.32 -5.96
N GLY A 495 -19.14 -32.91 -6.69
CA GLY A 495 -19.96 -32.17 -7.66
C GLY A 495 -20.80 -31.06 -7.01
N LYS A 496 -21.28 -31.26 -5.78
CA LYS A 496 -22.02 -30.22 -5.05
C LYS A 496 -21.08 -29.15 -4.47
N MET A 497 -19.83 -29.50 -4.12
CA MET A 497 -18.81 -28.49 -3.76
C MET A 497 -18.51 -27.59 -4.97
N ILE A 498 -18.24 -28.19 -6.15
CA ILE A 498 -17.99 -27.46 -7.39
C ILE A 498 -19.16 -26.51 -7.70
N LYS A 499 -20.40 -26.97 -7.55
CA LYS A 499 -21.58 -26.13 -7.78
C LYS A 499 -21.62 -24.91 -6.85
N ILE A 500 -21.31 -25.07 -5.57
CA ILE A 500 -21.28 -23.93 -4.62
C ILE A 500 -20.13 -22.99 -4.95
N SER A 501 -18.96 -23.51 -5.33
CA SER A 501 -17.82 -22.69 -5.74
C SER A 501 -18.10 -21.89 -7.01
N LEU A 502 -18.75 -22.50 -8.01
CA LEU A 502 -19.20 -21.80 -9.23
C LEU A 502 -20.28 -20.76 -8.92
N GLN A 503 -21.17 -21.03 -7.95
CA GLN A 503 -22.13 -20.04 -7.49
C GLN A 503 -21.41 -18.84 -6.84
N TRP A 504 -20.47 -19.07 -5.93
CA TRP A 504 -19.65 -18.01 -5.35
C TRP A 504 -18.96 -17.19 -6.44
N LEU A 505 -18.31 -17.84 -7.41
CA LEU A 505 -17.65 -17.17 -8.52
C LEU A 505 -18.62 -16.33 -9.35
N GLY A 506 -19.79 -16.88 -9.69
CA GLY A 506 -20.82 -16.16 -10.45
C GLY A 506 -21.36 -14.93 -9.70
N TRP A 507 -21.59 -15.03 -8.39
CA TRP A 507 -21.99 -13.88 -7.58
C TRP A 507 -20.87 -12.85 -7.44
N SER A 508 -19.60 -13.27 -7.35
CA SER A 508 -18.44 -12.37 -7.32
C SER A 508 -18.28 -11.60 -8.64
N ILE A 509 -18.40 -12.28 -9.79
CA ILE A 509 -18.38 -11.64 -11.11
C ILE A 509 -19.54 -10.66 -11.26
N LEU A 510 -20.74 -11.04 -10.80
CA LEU A 510 -21.89 -10.15 -10.82
C LEU A 510 -21.70 -8.92 -9.91
N ALA A 511 -21.05 -9.08 -8.76
CA ALA A 511 -20.71 -7.95 -7.87
C ALA A 511 -19.71 -6.99 -8.53
N LEU A 512 -18.67 -7.52 -9.18
CA LEU A 512 -17.72 -6.73 -9.96
C LEU A 512 -18.41 -6.01 -11.12
N GLY A 513 -19.30 -6.70 -11.83
CA GLY A 513 -20.10 -6.14 -12.92
C GLY A 513 -20.99 -5.00 -12.45
N LEU A 514 -21.67 -5.14 -11.30
CA LEU A 514 -22.46 -4.06 -10.70
C LEU A 514 -21.61 -2.85 -10.29
N ALA A 515 -20.38 -3.08 -9.83
CA ALA A 515 -19.44 -2.04 -9.43
C ALA A 515 -18.62 -1.45 -10.59
N ALA A 516 -18.79 -1.95 -11.82
CA ALA A 516 -17.95 -1.60 -12.98
C ALA A 516 -17.99 -0.11 -13.33
N ILE A 517 -19.11 0.58 -13.06
CA ILE A 517 -19.27 2.02 -13.28
C ILE A 517 -18.24 2.86 -12.52
N VAL A 518 -17.75 2.38 -11.38
CA VAL A 518 -16.67 3.04 -10.61
C VAL A 518 -15.33 2.34 -10.85
N LEU A 519 -15.30 1.00 -10.85
CA LEU A 519 -14.04 0.25 -10.93
C LEU A 519 -13.30 0.46 -12.26
N LEU A 520 -13.99 0.53 -13.40
CA LEU A 520 -13.30 0.71 -14.68
C LEU A 520 -12.60 2.06 -14.81
N PRO A 521 -13.24 3.20 -14.49
CA PRO A 521 -12.54 4.48 -14.40
C PRO A 521 -11.32 4.46 -13.48
N VAL A 522 -11.46 3.84 -12.30
CA VAL A 522 -10.37 3.76 -11.32
C VAL A 522 -9.19 2.98 -11.87
N VAL A 523 -9.43 1.82 -12.50
CA VAL A 523 -8.37 1.01 -13.10
C VAL A 523 -7.63 1.78 -14.20
N ASN A 524 -8.36 2.48 -15.09
CA ASN A 524 -7.73 3.30 -16.14
C ASN A 524 -6.84 4.40 -15.57
N GLN A 525 -7.21 5.00 -14.44
CA GLN A 525 -6.41 6.05 -13.80
C GLN A 525 -5.19 5.50 -13.03
N LEU A 526 -5.30 4.31 -12.42
CA LEU A 526 -4.22 3.71 -11.62
C LEU A 526 -3.12 3.04 -12.45
N VAL A 527 -3.44 2.54 -13.65
CA VAL A 527 -2.47 1.88 -14.55
C VAL A 527 -1.38 2.85 -15.04
N VAL A 528 -1.61 4.17 -14.96
CA VAL A 528 -0.66 5.22 -15.37
C VAL A 528 0.36 5.57 -14.25
N GLY A 529 0.34 4.86 -13.11
CA GLY A 529 1.19 5.13 -11.94
C GLY A 529 2.67 4.70 -12.08
N PRO A 530 3.58 5.30 -11.30
CA PRO A 530 5.04 5.12 -11.42
C PRO A 530 5.61 3.76 -10.95
N SER A 531 4.78 2.75 -10.66
CA SER A 531 5.23 1.52 -10.00
C SER A 531 5.65 0.44 -11.02
N ARG A 532 6.88 0.51 -11.53
CA ARG A 532 7.53 -0.69 -12.11
C ARG A 532 8.11 -1.51 -10.97
N ILE A 533 7.43 -2.60 -10.64
CA ILE A 533 7.90 -3.58 -9.66
C ILE A 533 8.99 -4.43 -10.31
N THR A 534 10.23 -4.31 -9.86
CA THR A 534 11.35 -5.18 -10.25
C THR A 534 11.27 -6.51 -9.49
N LEU A 535 10.83 -7.58 -10.17
CA LEU A 535 10.63 -8.92 -9.62
C LEU A 535 11.78 -9.55 -8.77
N PRO A 536 13.08 -9.24 -8.98
CA PRO A 536 14.18 -9.91 -8.25
C PRO A 536 14.22 -9.67 -6.73
N GLU A 537 13.76 -8.52 -6.21
CA GLU A 537 13.83 -8.20 -4.77
C GLU A 537 12.78 -8.95 -3.90
N PHE A 538 11.88 -9.73 -4.52
CA PHE A 538 10.57 -10.04 -3.94
C PHE A 538 10.39 -11.41 -3.29
N LEU A 539 11.14 -12.44 -3.70
CA LEU A 539 10.64 -13.80 -3.50
C LEU A 539 10.78 -14.34 -2.06
N LEU A 540 11.71 -13.82 -1.25
CA LEU A 540 12.02 -14.40 0.07
C LEU A 540 12.30 -13.41 1.20
N LYS A 541 12.19 -12.10 0.97
CA LYS A 541 12.38 -11.11 2.04
C LYS A 541 11.29 -11.27 3.09
N THR A 542 11.70 -11.23 4.36
CA THR A 542 10.78 -11.24 5.49
C THR A 542 10.51 -9.80 5.94
N ASN A 543 9.30 -9.52 6.39
CA ASN A 543 8.92 -8.17 6.81
C ASN A 543 9.50 -7.85 8.20
N PHE A 544 9.60 -8.85 9.08
CA PHE A 544 10.08 -8.70 10.45
C PHE A 544 10.47 -10.07 11.06
N PRO A 545 11.28 -10.10 12.14
CA PRO A 545 11.54 -11.32 12.90
C PRO A 545 10.26 -11.90 13.53
N LEU A 546 9.91 -13.14 13.20
CA LEU A 546 8.64 -13.78 13.57
C LEU A 546 8.32 -13.73 15.07
N GLN A 547 9.34 -13.83 15.93
CA GLN A 547 9.18 -13.78 17.39
C GLN A 547 8.55 -12.49 17.91
N ASN A 548 8.73 -11.37 17.20
CA ASN A 548 8.17 -10.07 17.60
C ASN A 548 6.64 -10.03 17.47
N LEU A 549 6.04 -10.94 16.68
CA LEU A 549 4.60 -11.03 16.48
C LEU A 549 3.86 -11.55 17.72
N LEU A 550 4.51 -12.37 18.55
CA LEU A 550 3.89 -13.01 19.71
C LEU A 550 3.38 -11.99 20.74
N THR A 551 4.07 -10.86 20.87
CA THR A 551 3.68 -9.79 21.80
C THR A 551 2.52 -8.92 21.30
N ARG A 552 2.21 -8.95 20.00
CA ARG A 552 1.18 -8.09 19.40
C ARG A 552 -0.24 -8.48 19.79
N ASN A 553 -0.43 -9.67 20.32
CA ASN A 553 -1.71 -10.11 20.85
C ASN A 553 -1.86 -9.85 22.37
N LEU A 554 -1.12 -8.86 22.91
CA LEU A 554 -1.21 -8.40 24.30
C LEU A 554 -1.63 -6.91 24.34
N ALA A 555 -2.35 -6.52 25.40
CA ALA A 555 -2.71 -5.13 25.65
C ALA A 555 -1.47 -4.24 25.77
N LEU A 556 -1.58 -2.98 25.34
CA LEU A 556 -0.54 -1.97 25.50
C LEU A 556 0.81 -2.32 24.85
N ALA A 557 0.83 -3.24 23.88
CA ALA A 557 2.06 -3.67 23.21
C ALA A 557 2.53 -2.69 22.11
N TYR A 558 1.62 -1.88 21.57
CA TYR A 558 1.84 -1.04 20.39
C TYR A 558 2.57 0.27 20.70
N LYS A 559 3.56 0.60 19.87
CA LYS A 559 4.42 1.80 19.96
C LYS A 559 4.29 2.69 18.70
N PRO A 560 4.68 3.98 18.76
CA PRO A 560 4.60 4.89 17.61
C PRO A 560 5.27 4.38 16.33
N ILE A 561 6.47 3.78 16.46
CA ILE A 561 7.27 3.27 15.32
C ILE A 561 6.52 2.23 14.48
N GLU A 562 5.50 1.57 15.06
CA GLU A 562 4.80 0.51 14.37
C GLU A 562 3.90 1.01 13.23
N ILE A 563 3.64 2.31 13.18
CA ILE A 563 2.93 2.94 12.06
C ILE A 563 3.81 3.00 10.80
N GLU A 564 5.12 3.20 10.97
CA GLU A 564 6.04 3.42 9.85
C GLU A 564 6.60 2.11 9.29
N THR A 565 7.05 1.21 10.17
CA THR A 565 7.75 -0.05 9.79
C THR A 565 7.32 -1.25 10.66
N GLY A 566 6.12 -1.17 11.25
CA GLY A 566 5.71 -2.05 12.33
C GLY A 566 5.12 -3.40 12.01
N LEU A 567 4.65 -4.01 13.09
CA LEU A 567 4.01 -5.32 13.15
C LEU A 567 2.49 -5.19 12.98
N PRO A 568 1.78 -6.26 12.56
CA PRO A 568 0.34 -6.20 12.35
C PRO A 568 -0.46 -5.96 13.63
N PHE A 569 -1.48 -5.10 13.55
CA PHE A 569 -2.37 -4.74 14.65
C PHE A 569 -3.45 -5.81 14.90
N VAL A 570 -3.14 -6.84 15.70
CA VAL A 570 -3.98 -8.04 15.83
C VAL A 570 -4.78 -8.18 17.13
N TYR A 571 -4.51 -7.35 18.15
CA TYR A 571 -5.11 -7.51 19.48
C TYR A 571 -6.63 -7.26 19.50
N SER A 572 -7.38 -8.16 20.16
CA SER A 572 -8.86 -8.10 20.31
C SER A 572 -9.37 -8.30 21.74
N GLY A 573 -8.50 -8.25 22.75
CA GLY A 573 -8.84 -8.42 24.16
C GLY A 573 -8.42 -9.77 24.73
N SER A 574 -7.95 -9.77 25.97
CA SER A 574 -7.43 -10.96 26.67
C SER A 574 -8.48 -12.07 26.81
N VAL A 575 -9.76 -11.70 26.99
CA VAL A 575 -10.87 -12.67 27.07
C VAL A 575 -11.04 -13.40 25.74
N ILE A 576 -10.88 -12.71 24.61
CA ILE A 576 -10.93 -13.33 23.28
C ILE A 576 -9.77 -14.31 23.12
N THR A 577 -8.55 -13.92 23.47
CA THR A 577 -7.37 -14.81 23.41
C THR A 577 -7.57 -16.07 24.26
N PHE A 578 -8.08 -15.93 25.49
CA PHE A 578 -8.40 -17.07 26.36
C PHE A 578 -9.44 -18.01 25.73
N LEU A 579 -10.48 -17.47 25.09
CA LEU A 579 -11.52 -18.24 24.41
C LEU A 579 -11.02 -18.92 23.11
N VAL A 580 -10.09 -18.30 22.39
CA VAL A 580 -9.40 -18.91 21.23
C VAL A 580 -8.53 -20.09 21.67
N ILE A 581 -7.80 -19.97 22.78
CA ILE A 581 -7.04 -21.11 23.32
C ILE A 581 -8.01 -22.20 23.81
N SER A 582 -9.11 -21.81 24.46
CA SER A 582 -10.18 -22.72 24.88
C SER A 582 -10.78 -23.52 23.72
N PHE A 583 -10.88 -22.93 22.53
CA PHE A 583 -11.36 -23.59 21.32
C PHE A 583 -10.54 -24.85 20.98
N LEU A 584 -9.23 -24.84 21.24
CA LEU A 584 -8.33 -25.97 20.96
C LEU A 584 -8.56 -27.16 21.90
N PHE A 585 -8.97 -26.89 23.14
CA PHE A 585 -9.19 -27.91 24.18
C PHE A 585 -10.66 -28.34 24.32
N ASN A 586 -11.58 -27.67 23.63
CA ASN A 586 -13.01 -27.98 23.65
C ASN A 586 -13.32 -29.34 23.01
N ARG A 587 -13.96 -30.25 23.75
CA ARG A 587 -14.28 -31.62 23.29
C ARG A 587 -15.46 -31.70 22.31
N GLU A 588 -16.35 -30.70 22.31
CA GLU A 588 -17.48 -30.63 21.37
C GLU A 588 -17.07 -30.13 19.99
N ILE A 589 -15.85 -29.60 19.85
CA ILE A 589 -15.32 -29.10 18.58
C ILE A 589 -14.45 -30.18 17.94
N SER A 590 -14.77 -30.53 16.70
CA SER A 590 -14.06 -31.58 15.97
C SER A 590 -12.59 -31.22 15.71
N ILE A 591 -11.72 -32.22 15.65
CA ILE A 591 -10.30 -31.99 15.34
C ILE A 591 -10.11 -31.37 13.95
N LEU A 592 -10.98 -31.68 12.99
CA LEU A 592 -10.95 -31.07 11.66
C LEU A 592 -11.22 -29.57 11.76
N GLU A 593 -12.27 -29.17 12.48
CA GLU A 593 -12.58 -27.74 12.68
C GLU A 593 -11.43 -27.02 13.37
N LYS A 594 -10.77 -27.65 14.35
CA LYS A 594 -9.59 -27.10 15.02
C LYS A 594 -8.42 -26.88 14.07
N VAL A 595 -8.02 -27.94 13.35
CA VAL A 595 -6.86 -27.89 12.45
C VAL A 595 -7.10 -26.93 11.28
N THR A 596 -8.30 -26.94 10.68
CA THR A 596 -8.63 -25.99 9.61
C THR A 596 -8.64 -24.55 10.11
N SER A 597 -9.14 -24.29 11.33
CA SER A 597 -9.15 -22.93 11.90
C SER A 597 -7.75 -22.43 12.23
N ILE A 598 -6.88 -23.30 12.76
CA ILE A 598 -5.46 -23.00 12.98
C ILE A 598 -4.74 -22.81 11.64
N GLY A 599 -5.06 -23.60 10.61
CA GLY A 599 -4.48 -23.46 9.27
C GLY A 599 -4.76 -22.09 8.67
N ILE A 600 -5.98 -21.55 8.85
CA ILE A 600 -6.31 -20.18 8.42
C ILE A 600 -5.50 -19.14 9.19
N LEU A 601 -5.36 -19.27 10.52
CA LEU A 601 -4.46 -18.39 11.28
C LEU A 601 -3.03 -18.49 10.75
N GLY A 602 -2.55 -19.70 10.44
CA GLY A 602 -1.25 -19.95 9.83
C GLY A 602 -1.05 -19.19 8.52
N ILE A 603 -2.03 -19.22 7.61
CA ILE A 603 -1.97 -18.46 6.34
C ILE A 603 -1.76 -16.97 6.60
N PHE A 604 -2.47 -16.38 7.57
CA PHE A 604 -2.28 -14.97 7.93
C PHE A 604 -0.91 -14.70 8.56
N LEU A 605 -0.45 -15.57 9.48
CA LEU A 605 0.87 -15.43 10.10
C LEU A 605 1.99 -15.51 9.06
N LEU A 606 1.91 -16.46 8.12
CA LEU A 606 2.81 -16.54 6.96
C LEU A 606 2.70 -15.30 6.09
N SER A 607 1.48 -14.79 5.89
CA SER A 607 1.27 -13.58 5.08
C SER A 607 1.92 -12.36 5.72
N PHE A 608 1.80 -12.18 7.04
CA PHE A 608 2.46 -11.06 7.73
C PHE A 608 3.99 -11.17 7.64
N TYR A 609 4.50 -12.39 7.75
CA TYR A 609 5.94 -12.67 7.77
C TYR A 609 6.60 -12.55 6.39
N LEU A 610 5.99 -13.14 5.35
CA LEU A 610 6.56 -13.21 4.01
C LEU A 610 6.14 -11.99 3.17
N ARG A 611 7.11 -11.20 2.70
CA ARG A 611 6.86 -9.98 1.90
C ARG A 611 6.01 -10.25 0.66
N LEU A 612 6.26 -11.35 -0.05
CA LEU A 612 5.48 -11.72 -1.24
C LEU A 612 3.99 -11.91 -0.92
N LEU A 613 3.68 -12.63 0.17
CA LEU A 613 2.30 -12.87 0.56
C LEU A 613 1.65 -11.59 1.09
N ASP A 614 2.39 -10.78 1.86
CA ASP A 614 1.92 -9.46 2.29
C ASP A 614 1.54 -8.59 1.08
N LEU A 615 2.41 -8.51 0.07
CA LEU A 615 2.14 -7.79 -1.17
C LEU A 615 0.95 -8.36 -1.94
N ALA A 616 0.76 -9.67 -1.96
CA ALA A 616 -0.41 -10.29 -2.59
C ALA A 616 -1.72 -9.78 -1.97
N TRP A 617 -1.76 -9.52 -0.66
CA TRP A 617 -2.89 -8.85 -0.01
C TRP A 617 -3.04 -7.38 -0.39
N HIS A 618 -1.96 -6.72 -0.82
CA HIS A 618 -1.91 -5.31 -1.25
C HIS A 618 -1.97 -5.15 -2.79
N GLY A 619 -2.42 -6.17 -3.52
CA GLY A 619 -2.52 -6.12 -4.98
C GLY A 619 -1.15 -6.02 -5.68
N PHE A 620 -0.12 -6.57 -5.05
CA PHE A 620 1.30 -6.51 -5.45
C PHE A 620 1.95 -5.12 -5.37
N SER A 621 1.26 -4.13 -4.80
CA SER A 621 1.84 -2.81 -4.51
C SER A 621 2.41 -2.78 -3.09
N GLN A 622 3.60 -2.19 -2.91
CA GLN A 622 4.17 -2.03 -1.57
C GLN A 622 3.42 -0.95 -0.80
N PRO A 623 2.85 -1.26 0.38
CA PRO A 623 2.26 -0.23 1.22
C PRO A 623 3.35 0.71 1.75
N ILE A 624 3.12 2.01 1.60
CA ILE A 624 3.86 3.05 2.29
C ILE A 624 3.09 3.36 3.57
N TRP A 625 3.70 3.07 4.72
CA TRP A 625 3.15 3.26 6.07
C TRP A 625 1.86 2.46 6.32
N TRP A 626 1.60 2.12 7.59
CA TRP A 626 0.56 1.18 8.02
C TRP A 626 0.63 -0.15 7.26
N PRO A 627 1.67 -0.98 7.47
CA PRO A 627 1.79 -2.29 6.84
C PRO A 627 0.67 -3.24 7.29
N HIS A 628 0.49 -4.36 6.56
CA HIS A 628 -0.45 -5.42 6.92
C HIS A 628 -1.90 -4.95 7.07
N ARG A 629 -2.40 -4.13 6.14
CA ARG A 629 -3.73 -3.52 6.20
C ARG A 629 -4.89 -4.54 6.28
N TYR A 630 -4.64 -5.82 6.00
CA TYR A 630 -5.60 -6.92 6.16
C TYR A 630 -5.65 -7.53 7.58
N ALA A 631 -4.88 -7.02 8.56
CA ALA A 631 -4.80 -7.61 9.92
C ALA A 631 -6.15 -7.71 10.64
N PHE A 632 -7.11 -6.82 10.33
CA PHE A 632 -8.47 -6.91 10.85
C PHE A 632 -9.20 -8.22 10.51
N ILE A 633 -8.84 -8.87 9.40
CA ILE A 633 -9.42 -10.15 8.98
C ILE A 633 -8.90 -11.29 9.87
N PHE A 634 -7.62 -11.27 10.20
CA PHE A 634 -7.04 -12.20 11.17
C PHE A 634 -7.75 -12.07 12.52
N THR A 635 -7.94 -10.85 13.00
CA THR A 635 -8.62 -10.58 14.26
C THR A 635 -10.10 -10.97 14.22
N PHE A 636 -10.81 -10.72 13.13
CA PHE A 636 -12.17 -11.22 12.92
C PHE A 636 -12.24 -12.75 13.02
N TRP A 637 -11.29 -13.46 12.41
CA TRP A 637 -11.22 -14.92 12.48
C TRP A 637 -10.99 -15.43 13.90
N MET A 638 -10.10 -14.77 14.68
CA MET A 638 -9.91 -15.07 16.11
C MET A 638 -11.20 -14.88 16.90
N ILE A 639 -11.90 -13.75 16.73
CA ILE A 639 -13.16 -13.48 17.43
C ILE A 639 -14.23 -14.50 17.04
N ARG A 640 -14.28 -14.93 15.76
CA ARG A 640 -15.17 -16.03 15.31
C ARG A 640 -14.84 -17.35 16.01
N MET A 641 -13.56 -17.70 16.16
CA MET A 641 -13.15 -18.91 16.91
C MET A 641 -13.55 -18.82 18.38
N ALA A 642 -13.36 -17.66 19.01
CA ALA A 642 -13.79 -17.41 20.38
C ALA A 642 -15.32 -17.56 20.54
N ALA A 643 -16.10 -17.00 19.61
CA ALA A 643 -17.56 -17.14 19.59
C ALA A 643 -18.01 -18.60 19.39
N ARG A 644 -17.30 -19.38 18.56
CA ARG A 644 -17.54 -20.82 18.39
C ARG A 644 -17.24 -21.62 19.66
N SER A 645 -16.14 -21.29 20.34
CA SER A 645 -15.77 -21.88 21.63
C SER A 645 -16.85 -21.60 22.69
N TRP A 646 -17.35 -20.37 22.73
CA TRP A 646 -18.41 -19.92 23.64
C TRP A 646 -19.74 -20.63 23.39
N LEU A 647 -20.17 -20.74 22.14
CA LEU A 647 -21.38 -21.49 21.77
C LEU A 647 -21.34 -22.97 22.22
N ARG A 648 -20.14 -23.53 22.36
CA ARG A 648 -19.88 -24.92 22.74
C ARG A 648 -19.18 -25.02 24.11
N TRP A 649 -19.37 -24.04 24.98
CA TRP A 649 -18.60 -23.92 26.23
C TRP A 649 -18.70 -25.16 27.14
N ARG A 650 -19.82 -25.90 27.08
CA ARG A 650 -20.04 -27.15 27.85
C ARG A 650 -19.03 -28.25 27.53
N GLY A 651 -18.41 -28.20 26.34
CA GLY A 651 -17.35 -29.12 25.94
C GLY A 651 -16.00 -28.85 26.61
N ILE A 652 -15.87 -27.79 27.43
CA ILE A 652 -14.66 -27.44 28.16
C ILE A 652 -14.82 -27.89 29.61
N ASP A 653 -14.14 -28.96 30.00
CA ASP A 653 -14.18 -29.45 31.39
C ASP A 653 -13.19 -28.69 32.31
N ARG A 654 -13.27 -28.98 33.61
CA ARG A 654 -12.44 -28.33 34.65
C ARG A 654 -10.94 -28.46 34.36
N ASN A 655 -10.51 -29.61 33.85
CA ASN A 655 -9.12 -29.87 33.54
C ASN A 655 -8.68 -29.11 32.29
N ALA A 656 -9.54 -29.04 31.27
CA ALA A 656 -9.30 -28.23 30.08
C ALA A 656 -9.17 -26.74 30.43
N ILE A 657 -9.99 -26.20 31.35
CA ILE A 657 -9.87 -24.81 31.82
C ILE A 657 -8.51 -24.55 32.48
N LEU A 658 -8.02 -25.46 33.32
CA LEU A 658 -6.67 -25.37 33.90
C LEU A 658 -5.59 -25.37 32.82
N VAL A 659 -5.67 -26.30 31.87
CA VAL A 659 -4.72 -26.40 30.75
C VAL A 659 -4.74 -25.12 29.92
N VAL A 660 -5.92 -24.56 29.61
CA VAL A 660 -6.06 -23.28 28.91
C VAL A 660 -5.36 -22.17 29.68
N GLY A 661 -5.59 -22.08 31.00
CA GLY A 661 -4.93 -21.09 31.85
C GLY A 661 -3.41 -21.21 31.80
N VAL A 662 -2.87 -22.43 31.97
CA VAL A 662 -1.43 -22.71 31.90
C VAL A 662 -0.88 -22.36 30.53
N VAL A 663 -1.52 -22.81 29.44
CA VAL A 663 -1.07 -22.52 28.07
C VAL A 663 -1.09 -21.02 27.77
N THR A 664 -2.10 -20.29 28.26
CA THR A 664 -2.18 -18.83 28.09
C THR A 664 -1.05 -18.13 28.85
N LEU A 665 -0.78 -18.52 30.10
CA LEU A 665 0.32 -17.97 30.89
C LEU A 665 1.69 -18.33 30.30
N SER A 666 1.88 -19.55 29.82
CA SER A 666 3.09 -19.98 29.12
C SER A 666 3.29 -19.19 27.82
N PHE A 667 2.21 -18.93 27.06
CA PHE A 667 2.27 -18.08 25.88
C PHE A 667 2.73 -16.65 26.22
N ILE A 668 2.16 -16.04 27.27
CA ILE A 668 2.58 -14.70 27.74
C ILE A 668 4.06 -14.73 28.15
N LEU A 669 4.49 -15.73 28.93
CA LEU A 669 5.88 -15.87 29.37
C LEU A 669 6.84 -16.01 28.17
N VAL A 670 6.53 -16.88 27.21
CA VAL A 670 7.34 -17.06 25.99
C VAL A 670 7.39 -15.78 25.17
N ALA A 671 6.27 -15.08 25.02
CA ALA A 671 6.22 -13.81 24.32
C ALA A 671 7.13 -12.76 24.98
N ILE A 672 7.24 -12.76 26.31
CA ILE A 672 8.13 -11.85 27.06
C ILE A 672 9.60 -12.26 26.88
N LEU A 673 9.93 -13.55 26.98
CA LEU A 673 11.32 -14.02 26.98
C LEU A 673 12.01 -13.91 25.62
N ILE A 674 11.27 -14.02 24.52
CA ILE A 674 11.84 -14.10 23.16
C ILE A 674 11.65 -12.78 22.38
N SER A 675 10.73 -11.91 22.81
CA SER A 675 10.50 -10.63 22.12
C SER A 675 11.67 -9.69 22.31
N VAL A 676 12.18 -9.16 21.20
CA VAL A 676 13.19 -8.09 21.19
C VAL A 676 12.56 -6.74 21.56
N ASN A 677 11.23 -6.64 21.46
CA ASN A 677 10.46 -5.47 21.84
C ASN A 677 9.90 -5.62 23.26
N PRO A 678 10.47 -4.93 24.26
CA PRO A 678 9.99 -5.02 25.64
C PRO A 678 8.59 -4.38 25.75
N ILE A 679 7.73 -5.05 26.52
CA ILE A 679 6.41 -4.58 26.94
C ILE A 679 6.51 -4.06 28.37
N SER A 680 5.71 -3.06 28.75
CA SER A 680 5.68 -2.55 30.12
C SER A 680 5.27 -3.60 31.14
N THR A 681 5.86 -3.56 32.34
CA THR A 681 5.51 -4.43 33.48
C THR A 681 4.02 -4.33 33.83
N PHE A 682 3.43 -3.14 33.70
CA PHE A 682 2.01 -2.92 33.93
C PHE A 682 1.13 -3.70 32.95
N ALA A 683 1.48 -3.73 31.67
CA ALA A 683 0.75 -4.49 30.66
C ALA A 683 0.83 -6.01 30.91
N ILE A 684 2.00 -6.51 31.31
CA ILE A 684 2.17 -7.92 31.71
C ILE A 684 1.27 -8.24 32.90
N PHE A 685 1.29 -7.39 33.93
CA PHE A 685 0.44 -7.56 35.11
C PHE A 685 -1.05 -7.54 34.74
N LEU A 686 -1.47 -6.65 33.84
CA LEU A 686 -2.85 -6.56 33.34
C LEU A 686 -3.28 -7.86 32.64
N GLU A 687 -2.46 -8.37 31.71
CA GLU A 687 -2.75 -9.60 30.96
C GLU A 687 -2.78 -10.84 31.87
N VAL A 688 -1.80 -10.98 32.77
CA VAL A 688 -1.75 -12.07 33.74
C VAL A 688 -2.95 -12.03 34.68
N SER A 689 -3.32 -10.84 35.17
CA SER A 689 -4.51 -10.65 36.01
C SER A 689 -5.79 -11.02 35.27
N ALA A 690 -5.92 -10.64 34.00
CA ALA A 690 -7.06 -11.00 33.16
C ALA A 690 -7.20 -12.52 33.03
N VAL A 691 -6.09 -13.25 32.83
CA VAL A 691 -6.11 -14.72 32.78
C VAL A 691 -6.55 -15.34 34.11
N PHE A 692 -6.05 -14.84 35.24
CA PHE A 692 -6.48 -15.33 36.56
C PHE A 692 -7.95 -15.04 36.86
N ILE A 693 -8.46 -13.87 36.47
CA ILE A 693 -9.88 -13.54 36.60
C ILE A 693 -10.72 -14.45 35.69
N CYS A 694 -10.31 -14.67 34.45
CA CYS A 694 -10.96 -15.64 33.55
C CYS A 694 -11.02 -17.03 34.19
N LEU A 695 -9.89 -17.55 34.70
CA LEU A 695 -9.86 -18.84 35.40
C LEU A 695 -10.87 -18.88 36.56
N GLY A 696 -10.86 -17.87 37.43
CA GLY A 696 -11.78 -17.76 38.56
C GLY A 696 -13.25 -17.73 38.13
N LEU A 697 -13.60 -16.96 37.10
CA LEU A 697 -14.95 -16.87 36.56
C LEU A 697 -15.40 -18.20 35.95
N PHE A 698 -14.54 -18.86 35.18
CA PHE A 698 -14.85 -20.17 34.58
C PHE A 698 -15.02 -21.25 35.68
N PHE A 699 -14.18 -21.27 36.71
CA PHE A 699 -14.37 -22.18 37.85
C PHE A 699 -15.68 -21.95 38.60
N TYR A 700 -16.05 -20.69 38.81
CA TYR A 700 -17.33 -20.32 39.41
C TYR A 700 -18.53 -20.83 38.58
N TYR A 701 -18.40 -20.84 37.25
CA TYR A 701 -19.47 -21.18 36.32
C TYR A 701 -19.67 -22.68 36.04
N ILE A 702 -18.66 -23.55 36.28
CA ILE A 702 -18.72 -25.01 35.99
C ILE A 702 -19.90 -25.75 36.67
N ARG A 703 -20.61 -25.12 37.62
CA ARG A 703 -21.89 -25.62 38.17
C ARG A 703 -23.02 -24.58 38.01
N PRO A 704 -23.57 -24.38 36.80
CA PRO A 704 -24.55 -23.32 36.59
C PRO A 704 -25.93 -23.72 37.12
N MET A 705 -26.54 -22.83 37.91
CA MET A 705 -27.97 -22.84 38.21
C MET A 705 -28.51 -21.42 38.07
N GLY A 706 -29.58 -21.24 37.27
CA GLY A 706 -30.33 -19.98 37.16
C GLY A 706 -29.48 -18.73 36.84
N LYS A 707 -29.64 -17.67 37.65
CA LYS A 707 -29.03 -16.34 37.46
C LYS A 707 -27.49 -16.32 37.39
N ARG A 708 -26.80 -17.40 37.83
CA ARG A 708 -25.33 -17.49 37.81
C ARG A 708 -24.74 -17.34 36.41
N GLY A 709 -25.42 -17.84 35.37
CA GLY A 709 -24.97 -17.68 33.99
C GLY A 709 -25.03 -16.25 33.49
N THR A 710 -26.04 -15.48 33.93
CA THR A 710 -26.16 -14.06 33.61
C THR A 710 -25.00 -13.25 34.20
N TYR A 711 -24.70 -13.44 35.49
CA TYR A 711 -23.57 -12.76 36.13
C TYR A 711 -22.22 -13.14 35.53
N PHE A 712 -22.05 -14.41 35.11
CA PHE A 712 -20.82 -14.89 34.49
C PHE A 712 -20.49 -14.17 33.18
N TRP A 713 -21.44 -14.12 32.22
CA TRP A 713 -21.17 -13.42 30.96
C TRP A 713 -21.03 -11.91 31.16
N GLN A 714 -21.80 -11.30 32.10
CA GLN A 714 -21.68 -9.88 32.43
C GLN A 714 -20.29 -9.53 32.99
N ALA A 715 -19.75 -10.39 33.87
CA ALA A 715 -18.40 -10.20 34.41
C ALA A 715 -17.33 -10.32 33.31
N LEU A 716 -17.45 -11.30 32.40
CA LEU A 716 -16.55 -11.43 31.25
C LEU A 716 -16.66 -10.24 30.29
N PHE A 717 -17.88 -9.76 30.05
CA PHE A 717 -18.14 -8.57 29.26
C PHE A 717 -17.48 -7.33 29.87
N LEU A 718 -17.64 -7.11 31.18
CA LEU A 718 -17.02 -6.01 31.90
C LEU A 718 -15.49 -6.09 31.86
N LEU A 719 -14.91 -7.28 32.12
CA LEU A 719 -13.48 -7.51 32.06
C LEU A 719 -12.93 -7.19 30.66
N ASN A 720 -13.53 -7.78 29.62
CA ASN A 720 -13.10 -7.59 28.23
C ASN A 720 -13.18 -6.12 27.82
N THR A 721 -14.31 -5.48 28.11
CA THR A 721 -14.56 -4.08 27.78
C THR A 721 -13.60 -3.14 28.49
N THR A 722 -13.28 -3.41 29.76
CA THR A 722 -12.32 -2.61 30.54
C THR A 722 -10.91 -2.67 29.93
N ILE A 723 -10.44 -3.88 29.60
CA ILE A 723 -9.10 -4.06 29.01
C ILE A 723 -9.04 -3.43 27.62
N LEU A 724 -10.07 -3.59 26.81
CA LEU A 724 -10.16 -2.94 25.50
C LEU A 724 -10.18 -1.42 25.62
N ALA A 725 -10.92 -0.85 26.58
CA ALA A 725 -10.95 0.59 26.83
C ALA A 725 -9.57 1.12 27.26
N ILE A 726 -8.86 0.41 28.14
CA ILE A 726 -7.48 0.76 28.55
C ILE A 726 -6.53 0.74 27.34
N ASN A 727 -6.63 -0.30 26.51
CA ASN A 727 -5.80 -0.44 25.32
C ASN A 727 -6.11 0.65 24.27
N ALA A 728 -7.38 0.92 24.01
CA ALA A 728 -7.84 1.99 23.13
C ALA A 728 -7.37 3.37 23.62
N PHE A 729 -7.53 3.65 24.93
CA PHE A 729 -7.03 4.87 25.54
C PHE A 729 -5.52 5.02 25.33
N SER A 730 -4.74 3.96 25.51
CA SER A 730 -3.29 4.01 25.32
C SER A 730 -2.90 4.31 23.86
N ILE A 731 -3.52 3.62 22.90
CA ILE A 731 -3.23 3.81 21.47
C ILE A 731 -3.59 5.25 21.05
N LEU A 732 -4.81 5.69 21.39
CA LEU A 732 -5.27 7.04 21.04
C LEU A 732 -4.45 8.12 21.74
N ARG A 733 -4.05 7.91 23.00
CA ARG A 733 -3.16 8.83 23.70
C ARG A 733 -1.82 8.99 22.98
N ILE A 734 -1.22 7.88 22.54
CA ILE A 734 0.04 7.89 21.79
C ILE A 734 -0.12 8.68 20.48
N ASN A 735 -1.18 8.39 19.72
CA ASN A 735 -1.42 9.06 18.44
C ASN A 735 -1.69 10.57 18.60
N LEU A 736 -2.42 10.97 19.64
CA LEU A 736 -2.83 12.35 19.88
C LEU A 736 -1.80 13.21 20.62
N GLN A 737 -0.69 12.63 21.09
CA GLN A 737 0.44 13.34 21.69
C GLN A 737 1.53 13.71 20.68
N ASP A 738 1.38 13.30 19.42
CA ASP A 738 2.31 13.64 18.35
C ASP A 738 2.27 15.16 18.05
N HIS A 739 3.44 15.77 17.87
CA HIS A 739 3.57 17.20 17.58
C HIS A 739 2.94 17.62 16.24
N ARG A 740 2.60 16.67 15.37
CA ARG A 740 1.94 16.87 14.06
C ARG A 740 0.41 16.93 14.16
N VAL A 741 -0.16 16.78 15.37
CA VAL A 741 -1.60 16.94 15.61
C VAL A 741 -1.96 18.42 15.52
N TYR A 742 -2.99 18.75 14.75
CA TYR A 742 -3.52 20.11 14.66
C TYR A 742 -4.30 20.47 15.94
N SER A 743 -4.37 21.77 16.22
CA SER A 743 -5.27 22.33 17.24
C SER A 743 -6.61 22.68 16.59
N VAL A 744 -7.72 22.41 17.28
CA VAL A 744 -9.06 22.76 16.81
C VAL A 744 -9.22 24.28 16.74
N ALA A 745 -8.73 25.01 17.74
CA ALA A 745 -8.72 26.47 17.75
C ALA A 745 -7.95 27.03 16.55
N LYS A 746 -6.73 26.53 16.30
CA LYS A 746 -5.93 26.95 15.14
C LYS A 746 -6.64 26.67 13.82
N TRP A 747 -7.21 25.47 13.65
CA TRP A 747 -7.98 25.11 12.45
C TRP A 747 -9.15 26.06 12.22
N LYS A 748 -9.91 26.33 13.28
CA LYS A 748 -11.09 27.20 13.23
C LYS A 748 -10.72 28.64 12.86
N ASP A 749 -9.71 29.21 13.52
CA ASP A 749 -9.27 30.58 13.28
C ASP A 749 -8.74 30.76 11.85
N GLN A 750 -7.89 29.84 11.38
CA GLN A 750 -7.37 29.89 10.01
C GLN A 750 -8.49 29.69 8.98
N SER A 751 -9.40 28.73 9.19
CA SER A 751 -10.52 28.49 8.28
C SER A 751 -11.43 29.70 8.18
N LYS A 752 -11.74 30.35 9.31
CA LYS A 752 -12.59 31.55 9.33
C LYS A 752 -11.95 32.71 8.59
N ASN A 753 -10.65 32.94 8.80
CA ASN A 753 -9.91 33.99 8.10
C ASN A 753 -9.82 33.73 6.60
N THR A 754 -9.55 32.48 6.17
CA THR A 754 -9.52 32.16 4.73
C THR A 754 -10.91 32.33 4.11
N VAL A 755 -11.98 31.88 4.77
CA VAL A 755 -13.35 32.06 4.27
C VAL A 755 -13.72 33.55 4.13
N SER A 756 -13.31 34.42 5.05
CA SER A 756 -13.61 35.86 4.93
C SER A 756 -12.89 36.51 3.72
N LEU A 757 -11.63 36.15 3.50
CA LEU A 757 -10.84 36.63 2.36
C LEU A 757 -11.42 36.15 1.02
N LEU A 758 -11.82 34.88 0.92
CA LEU A 758 -12.46 34.34 -0.27
C LEU A 758 -13.81 35.00 -0.53
N THR A 759 -14.62 35.23 0.52
CA THR A 759 -15.89 35.95 0.39
C THR A 759 -15.70 37.38 -0.12
N TYR A 760 -14.62 38.06 0.29
CA TYR A 760 -14.26 39.36 -0.26
C TYR A 760 -13.92 39.25 -1.75
N LEU A 761 -13.08 38.29 -2.15
CA LEU A 761 -12.73 38.08 -3.56
C LEU A 761 -13.94 37.79 -4.44
N ASP A 762 -14.83 36.90 -4.01
CA ASP A 762 -16.07 36.57 -4.71
C ASP A 762 -16.97 37.82 -4.90
N SER A 763 -16.90 38.80 -4.00
CA SER A 763 -17.66 40.05 -4.14
C SER A 763 -17.07 41.04 -5.15
N GLN A 764 -15.77 40.93 -5.45
CA GLN A 764 -15.03 41.87 -6.31
C GLN A 764 -14.81 41.33 -7.73
N ASP A 765 -14.57 40.02 -7.85
CA ASP A 765 -14.23 39.37 -9.11
C ASP A 765 -14.95 38.03 -9.23
N ASN A 766 -15.92 37.98 -10.16
CA ASN A 766 -16.69 36.78 -10.50
C ASN A 766 -16.14 36.03 -11.71
N SER A 767 -14.99 36.46 -12.26
CA SER A 767 -14.38 35.76 -13.38
C SER A 767 -13.79 34.43 -12.94
N PHE A 768 -13.53 33.52 -13.88
CA PHE A 768 -12.90 32.24 -13.55
C PHE A 768 -11.37 32.40 -13.50
N TYR A 769 -10.80 32.38 -12.29
CA TYR A 769 -9.36 32.54 -12.03
C TYR A 769 -8.83 31.53 -10.99
N ARG A 770 -7.52 31.57 -10.72
CA ARG A 770 -6.87 30.78 -9.66
C ARG A 770 -6.33 31.65 -8.53
N ILE A 771 -6.25 31.03 -7.35
CA ILE A 771 -5.76 31.61 -6.10
C ILE A 771 -4.73 30.66 -5.51
N GLU A 772 -3.72 31.22 -4.85
CA GLU A 772 -2.85 30.45 -3.94
C GLU A 772 -2.75 31.13 -2.58
N ASP A 773 -2.53 30.33 -1.51
CA ASP A 773 -2.33 30.84 -0.15
C ASP A 773 -0.97 30.36 0.39
N LEU A 774 -0.04 31.28 0.65
CA LEU A 774 1.27 31.02 1.29
C LEU A 774 1.18 30.76 2.81
N THR A 775 -0.02 30.78 3.34
CA THR A 775 -0.38 30.54 4.73
C THR A 775 -1.35 29.37 4.89
N HIS A 776 -1.49 28.55 3.85
CA HIS A 776 -2.37 27.40 3.81
C HIS A 776 -2.21 26.46 5.01
N LEU A 777 -3.32 25.89 5.46
CA LEU A 777 -3.44 24.85 6.47
C LEU A 777 -2.68 23.59 6.07
N ASN A 778 -2.88 23.16 4.82
CA ASN A 778 -2.25 22.00 4.19
C ASN A 778 -2.24 22.16 2.67
N GLU A 779 -1.58 21.24 1.97
CA GLU A 779 -1.43 21.26 0.51
C GLU A 779 -2.76 21.11 -0.26
N ASN A 780 -3.83 20.67 0.39
CA ASN A 780 -5.15 20.43 -0.21
C ASN A 780 -6.17 21.53 0.14
N GLU A 781 -5.71 22.67 0.63
CA GLU A 781 -6.56 23.83 0.91
C GLU A 781 -7.43 24.28 -0.29
N PRO A 782 -6.93 24.30 -1.55
CA PRO A 782 -7.77 24.62 -2.71
C PRO A 782 -9.01 23.74 -2.82
N LEU A 783 -8.87 22.45 -2.51
CA LEU A 783 -9.98 21.50 -2.49
C LEU A 783 -10.93 21.73 -1.30
N LEU A 784 -10.40 22.09 -0.13
CA LEU A 784 -11.19 22.34 1.08
C LEU A 784 -12.12 23.57 0.93
N PHE A 785 -11.66 24.63 0.28
CA PHE A 785 -12.41 25.88 0.12
C PHE A 785 -12.95 26.12 -1.30
N SER A 786 -12.79 25.17 -2.21
CA SER A 786 -13.37 25.20 -3.56
C SER A 786 -12.86 26.33 -4.47
N TYR A 787 -11.57 26.67 -4.37
CA TYR A 787 -10.91 27.56 -5.34
C TYR A 787 -9.91 26.78 -6.19
N GLY A 788 -9.58 27.31 -7.38
CA GLY A 788 -8.57 26.71 -8.25
C GLY A 788 -7.15 27.07 -7.79
N GLY A 789 -6.27 26.08 -7.60
CA GLY A 789 -4.90 26.31 -7.10
C GLY A 789 -3.95 25.15 -7.43
N LEU A 790 -2.66 25.42 -7.53
CA LEU A 790 -1.60 24.49 -7.96
C LEU A 790 -1.16 23.49 -6.88
N SER A 791 -1.40 23.81 -5.61
CA SER A 791 -1.09 22.94 -4.47
C SER A 791 -2.05 21.75 -4.41
N HIS A 792 -1.52 20.53 -4.29
CA HIS A 792 -2.31 19.33 -4.07
C HIS A 792 -1.46 18.18 -3.56
N TYR A 793 -2.04 17.33 -2.69
CA TYR A 793 -1.41 16.08 -2.26
C TYR A 793 -2.44 14.95 -2.17
N SER A 794 -2.25 13.89 -2.97
CA SER A 794 -3.02 12.65 -2.83
C SER A 794 -2.25 11.44 -3.34
N SER A 795 -2.51 10.26 -2.78
CA SER A 795 -1.98 8.98 -3.30
C SER A 795 -2.53 8.59 -4.69
N THR A 796 -3.57 9.29 -5.18
CA THR A 796 -4.19 9.07 -6.50
C THR A 796 -4.00 10.26 -7.45
N VAL A 797 -2.93 11.04 -7.25
CA VAL A 797 -2.64 12.21 -8.10
C VAL A 797 -2.23 11.78 -9.51
N ASN A 798 -2.56 12.61 -10.51
CA ASN A 798 -2.06 12.41 -11.87
C ASN A 798 -0.57 12.79 -11.92
N TRP A 799 0.29 11.80 -12.15
CA TRP A 799 1.75 11.99 -12.18
C TRP A 799 2.20 12.95 -13.30
N GLN A 800 1.48 13.00 -14.42
CA GLN A 800 1.81 13.90 -15.53
C GLN A 800 1.63 15.36 -15.12
N THR A 801 0.52 15.70 -14.46
CA THR A 801 0.25 17.05 -13.95
C THR A 801 1.29 17.47 -12.90
N VAL A 802 1.65 16.55 -11.99
CA VAL A 802 2.67 16.81 -10.96
C VAL A 802 4.03 17.11 -11.59
N ARG A 803 4.47 16.30 -12.56
CA ARG A 803 5.74 16.53 -13.28
C ARG A 803 5.71 17.81 -14.10
N TYR A 804 4.58 18.12 -14.73
CA TYR A 804 4.42 19.36 -15.49
C TYR A 804 4.57 20.58 -14.57
N LEU A 805 3.88 20.61 -13.43
CA LEU A 805 4.03 21.69 -12.44
C LEU A 805 5.47 21.81 -11.93
N GLY A 806 6.13 20.69 -11.61
CA GLY A 806 7.53 20.65 -11.24
C GLY A 806 8.45 21.26 -12.31
N SER A 807 8.15 20.99 -13.59
CA SER A 807 8.89 21.56 -14.72
C SER A 807 8.71 23.07 -14.89
N LEU A 808 7.64 23.65 -14.35
CA LEU A 808 7.38 25.10 -14.32
C LEU A 808 7.94 25.78 -13.06
N GLY A 809 8.71 25.06 -12.23
CA GLY A 809 9.30 25.59 -11.01
C GLY A 809 8.40 25.58 -9.77
N VAL A 810 7.24 24.90 -9.83
CA VAL A 810 6.41 24.66 -8.64
C VAL A 810 7.04 23.56 -7.79
N SER A 811 7.14 23.77 -6.48
CA SER A 811 7.77 22.79 -5.62
C SER A 811 7.07 21.43 -5.69
N GLN A 812 7.87 20.37 -5.90
CA GLN A 812 7.40 19.00 -6.02
C GLN A 812 8.10 18.10 -5.00
N LEU A 813 7.31 17.36 -4.22
CA LEU A 813 7.82 16.29 -3.37
C LEU A 813 6.96 15.04 -3.54
N ASN A 814 7.53 13.95 -4.06
CA ASN A 814 6.83 12.69 -4.31
C ASN A 814 5.48 12.95 -5.03
N PHE A 815 4.36 12.58 -4.40
CA PHE A 815 2.99 12.71 -4.89
C PHE A 815 2.32 14.06 -4.58
N SER A 816 3.09 15.10 -4.23
CA SER A 816 2.58 16.41 -3.85
C SER A 816 3.21 17.53 -4.66
N THR A 817 2.39 18.53 -4.99
CA THR A 817 2.82 19.84 -5.44
C THR A 817 2.47 20.86 -4.37
N ARG A 818 3.33 21.84 -4.17
CA ARG A 818 3.12 22.92 -3.21
C ARG A 818 3.52 24.23 -3.84
N TYR A 819 2.62 25.19 -3.83
CA TYR A 819 2.95 26.56 -4.18
C TYR A 819 3.81 27.20 -3.10
N ASP A 820 4.88 27.85 -3.52
CA ASP A 820 5.84 28.53 -2.66
C ASP A 820 6.19 29.92 -3.23
N PRO A 821 6.78 30.82 -2.42
CA PRO A 821 7.07 32.18 -2.88
C PRO A 821 8.07 32.26 -4.06
N GLY A 822 8.82 31.18 -4.30
CA GLY A 822 9.83 31.06 -5.34
C GLY A 822 9.30 30.63 -6.70
N VAL A 823 8.01 30.24 -6.80
CA VAL A 823 7.36 29.97 -8.09
C VAL A 823 7.57 31.18 -9.02
N PRO A 824 8.05 31.02 -10.27
CA PRO A 824 8.34 32.15 -11.15
C PRO A 824 7.09 32.95 -11.55
N MET A 825 7.21 34.27 -11.81
CA MET A 825 6.03 35.10 -12.17
C MET A 825 5.47 34.75 -13.55
N ALA A 826 6.30 34.32 -14.49
CA ALA A 826 5.86 33.74 -15.75
C ALA A 826 4.99 32.48 -15.54
N THR A 827 5.29 31.66 -14.53
CA THR A 827 4.48 30.49 -14.15
C THR A 827 3.13 30.92 -13.55
N ASP A 828 3.12 31.90 -12.64
CA ASP A 828 1.86 32.47 -12.12
C ASP A 828 0.99 33.00 -13.27
N SER A 829 1.62 33.68 -14.23
CA SER A 829 0.96 34.27 -15.39
C SER A 829 0.36 33.19 -16.29
N LEU A 830 1.14 32.18 -16.69
CA LEU A 830 0.73 31.05 -17.53
C LEU A 830 -0.41 30.23 -16.89
N THR A 831 -0.34 30.03 -15.58
CA THR A 831 -1.31 29.26 -14.81
C THR A 831 -2.51 30.09 -14.34
N GLY A 832 -2.57 31.40 -14.65
CA GLY A 832 -3.70 32.25 -14.30
C GLY A 832 -3.90 32.47 -12.80
N ILE A 833 -2.81 32.47 -12.02
CA ILE A 833 -2.84 32.83 -10.60
C ILE A 833 -3.02 34.34 -10.50
N ARG A 834 -4.27 34.74 -10.27
CA ARG A 834 -4.69 36.15 -10.23
C ARG A 834 -4.55 36.76 -8.85
N TYR A 835 -4.81 35.98 -7.81
CA TYR A 835 -4.71 36.43 -6.43
C TYR A 835 -3.80 35.51 -5.62
N LEU A 836 -3.01 36.13 -4.74
CA LEU A 836 -2.19 35.42 -3.78
C LEU A 836 -2.52 35.90 -2.37
N ILE A 837 -2.81 34.98 -1.47
CA ILE A 837 -2.98 35.26 -0.04
C ILE A 837 -1.65 35.00 0.66
N ALA A 838 -1.16 35.99 1.40
CA ALA A 838 0.10 35.85 2.12
C ALA A 838 0.18 36.76 3.34
N LEU A 839 1.13 36.45 4.24
CA LEU A 839 1.57 37.43 5.25
C LEU A 839 2.40 38.54 4.56
N PRO A 840 2.36 39.79 5.05
CA PRO A 840 3.11 40.92 4.49
C PRO A 840 4.59 40.64 4.18
N CYS A 841 5.26 39.84 5.02
CA CYS A 841 6.68 39.52 4.86
C CYS A 841 6.97 38.30 3.98
N LYS A 842 5.97 37.44 3.73
CA LYS A 842 6.11 36.20 2.94
C LYS A 842 6.00 36.46 1.45
N GLN A 843 5.21 37.46 1.04
CA GLN A 843 5.10 37.81 -0.37
C GLN A 843 6.30 38.66 -0.80
N LYS A 844 7.06 38.15 -1.77
CA LYS A 844 8.30 38.78 -2.29
C LYS A 844 8.18 39.25 -3.74
N LYS A 845 7.05 38.95 -4.40
CA LYS A 845 6.74 39.40 -5.76
C LYS A 845 6.11 40.81 -5.74
N PRO A 846 6.24 41.61 -6.80
CA PRO A 846 5.74 42.99 -6.92
C PRO A 846 4.22 43.08 -7.15
N TYR A 847 3.45 42.24 -6.46
CA TYR A 847 1.99 42.24 -6.57
C TYR A 847 1.37 43.27 -5.63
N GLN A 848 0.31 43.93 -6.07
CA GLN A 848 -0.32 45.01 -5.29
C GLN A 848 -1.25 44.44 -4.22
N ILE A 849 -1.22 45.02 -3.01
CA ILE A 849 -2.18 44.66 -1.95
C ILE A 849 -3.51 45.33 -2.25
N ILE A 850 -4.58 44.53 -2.30
CA ILE A 850 -5.94 45.04 -2.53
C ILE A 850 -6.84 44.96 -1.30
N TYR A 851 -6.51 44.07 -0.35
CA TYR A 851 -7.26 43.91 0.89
C TYR A 851 -6.42 43.22 1.96
N SER A 852 -6.68 43.52 3.23
CA SER A 852 -5.99 42.92 4.37
C SER A 852 -6.97 42.68 5.53
N GLU A 853 -6.99 41.45 6.04
CA GLU A 853 -7.82 41.06 7.18
C GLU A 853 -7.17 39.90 7.95
N GLY A 854 -7.33 39.88 9.28
CA GLY A 854 -6.86 38.77 10.10
C GLY A 854 -5.33 38.54 10.07
N GLY A 855 -4.55 39.58 9.74
CA GLY A 855 -3.09 39.50 9.61
C GLY A 855 -2.60 38.91 8.28
N LYS A 856 -3.51 38.59 7.35
CA LYS A 856 -3.21 38.17 5.97
C LYS A 856 -3.58 39.31 5.01
N SER A 857 -2.92 39.33 3.84
CA SER A 857 -3.22 40.26 2.75
C SER A 857 -3.48 39.50 1.45
N ILE A 858 -4.37 40.04 0.63
CA ILE A 858 -4.63 39.62 -0.74
C ILE A 858 -3.78 40.48 -1.66
N TYR A 859 -2.98 39.81 -2.48
CA TYR A 859 -2.12 40.40 -3.49
C TYR A 859 -2.67 40.10 -4.88
N GLN A 860 -2.78 41.10 -5.74
CA GLN A 860 -3.25 40.96 -7.11
C GLN A 860 -2.08 40.90 -8.10
N ASN A 861 -2.11 39.88 -8.96
CA ASN A 861 -1.22 39.73 -10.10
C ASN A 861 -1.92 40.24 -11.37
N ASP A 862 -1.52 41.42 -11.84
CA ASP A 862 -2.07 42.04 -13.06
C ASP A 862 -1.54 41.40 -14.36
N LEU A 863 -0.55 40.50 -14.27
CA LEU A 863 0.02 39.78 -15.40
C LEU A 863 -0.59 38.37 -15.57
N ALA A 864 -1.57 38.00 -14.74
CA ALA A 864 -2.26 36.72 -14.84
C ALA A 864 -2.99 36.57 -16.19
N LEU A 865 -2.65 35.53 -16.97
CA LEU A 865 -3.42 35.21 -18.17
C LEU A 865 -4.82 34.71 -17.77
N PRO A 866 -5.86 35.02 -18.56
CA PRO A 866 -7.14 34.35 -18.43
C PRO A 866 -6.97 32.84 -18.66
N LEU A 867 -7.85 32.03 -18.09
CA LEU A 867 -7.73 30.56 -18.19
C LEU A 867 -7.96 30.01 -19.61
N ALA A 868 -8.43 30.85 -20.54
CA ALA A 868 -8.37 30.63 -21.98
C ALA A 868 -7.76 31.86 -22.65
N PHE A 869 -6.75 31.66 -23.51
CA PHE A 869 -6.10 32.73 -24.25
C PHE A 869 -5.67 32.28 -25.65
N ASN A 870 -5.41 33.26 -26.53
CA ASN A 870 -4.97 32.99 -27.90
C ASN A 870 -3.46 32.78 -27.95
N ALA A 871 -3.01 31.85 -28.79
CA ALA A 871 -1.60 31.56 -29.04
C ALA A 871 -1.34 31.36 -30.53
N VAL A 872 -0.16 31.80 -30.99
CA VAL A 872 0.29 31.61 -32.38
C VAL A 872 0.62 30.15 -32.64
N ASN A 873 1.31 29.50 -31.70
CA ASN A 873 1.65 28.09 -31.74
C ASN A 873 1.55 27.49 -30.33
N VAL A 874 1.42 26.17 -30.24
CA VAL A 874 1.24 25.45 -28.97
C VAL A 874 2.32 24.41 -28.71
N GLY A 875 3.24 24.19 -29.67
CA GLY A 875 4.38 23.29 -29.47
C GLY A 875 3.94 21.90 -29.03
N SER A 876 3.06 21.25 -29.80
CA SER A 876 2.37 20.00 -29.43
C SER A 876 3.28 18.81 -29.08
N ARG A 877 4.58 18.93 -29.36
CA ARG A 877 5.65 18.01 -28.98
C ARG A 877 6.95 18.74 -28.63
N LEU A 878 6.91 19.70 -27.73
CA LEU A 878 8.15 20.13 -27.09
C LEU A 878 8.72 18.91 -26.32
N ASP A 879 9.75 18.27 -26.88
CA ASP A 879 10.42 17.11 -26.28
C ASP A 879 11.26 17.63 -25.11
N PHE A 880 10.64 17.63 -23.94
CA PHE A 880 11.18 18.23 -22.75
C PHE A 880 12.06 17.23 -22.03
N SER A 881 13.37 17.32 -22.27
CA SER A 881 14.34 16.57 -21.48
C SER A 881 14.21 16.97 -20.00
N VAL A 882 14.32 15.98 -19.11
CA VAL A 882 14.43 16.21 -17.65
C VAL A 882 15.67 17.05 -17.33
N THR A 883 16.64 17.12 -18.24
CA THR A 883 17.88 17.88 -18.12
C THR A 883 17.79 19.35 -18.60
N GLU A 884 16.68 19.80 -19.17
CA GLU A 884 16.51 21.17 -19.68
C GLU A 884 16.29 22.19 -18.55
N ASP A 885 16.82 23.41 -18.69
CA ASP A 885 16.68 24.49 -17.68
C ASP A 885 15.22 24.89 -17.48
N ILE A 886 14.80 25.09 -16.23
CA ILE A 886 13.44 25.53 -15.93
C ILE A 886 13.19 26.93 -16.53
N PHE A 887 14.18 27.82 -16.48
CA PHE A 887 14.02 29.19 -16.97
C PHE A 887 14.08 29.26 -18.50
N GLU A 888 14.97 28.49 -19.14
CA GLU A 888 15.00 28.38 -20.61
C GLU A 888 13.73 27.72 -21.15
N ARG A 889 13.20 26.74 -20.41
CA ARG A 889 11.89 26.17 -20.71
C ARG A 889 10.79 27.24 -20.69
N LEU A 890 10.75 28.08 -19.66
CA LEU A 890 9.75 29.15 -19.58
C LEU A 890 9.91 30.18 -20.72
N ASN A 891 11.14 30.56 -21.07
CA ASN A 891 11.42 31.38 -22.26
C ASN A 891 10.83 30.74 -23.52
N ARG A 892 11.17 29.47 -23.76
CA ARG A 892 10.72 28.72 -24.94
C ARG A 892 9.20 28.55 -24.98
N ILE A 893 8.55 28.36 -23.83
CA ILE A 893 7.09 28.29 -23.73
C ILE A 893 6.48 29.60 -24.22
N PHE A 894 6.91 30.74 -23.67
CA PHE A 894 6.35 32.03 -24.06
C PHE A 894 6.68 32.39 -25.50
N ALA A 895 7.92 32.20 -25.95
CA ALA A 895 8.32 32.37 -27.35
C ALA A 895 7.47 31.54 -28.32
N THR A 896 7.14 30.29 -27.95
CA THR A 896 6.25 29.43 -28.76
C THR A 896 4.83 29.99 -28.81
N LEU A 897 4.29 30.42 -27.66
CA LEU A 897 2.92 30.91 -27.57
C LEU A 897 2.73 32.25 -28.30
N THR A 898 3.71 33.16 -28.20
CA THR A 898 3.68 34.49 -28.83
C THR A 898 4.14 34.47 -30.28
N GLY A 899 4.94 33.47 -30.68
CA GLY A 899 5.59 33.40 -31.98
C GLY A 899 6.83 34.31 -32.10
N ASP A 900 7.33 34.83 -30.98
CA ASP A 900 8.52 35.68 -30.91
C ASP A 900 9.72 34.88 -30.38
N GLU A 901 10.59 34.42 -31.28
CA GLU A 901 11.76 33.59 -30.93
C GLU A 901 12.85 34.36 -30.15
N ASP A 902 12.85 35.70 -30.23
CA ASP A 902 13.83 36.55 -29.54
C ASP A 902 13.38 36.92 -28.11
N GLN A 903 12.18 36.47 -27.71
CA GLN A 903 11.60 36.77 -26.41
C GLN A 903 12.35 36.06 -25.26
N GLN A 904 13.09 36.84 -24.47
CA GLN A 904 13.81 36.36 -23.28
C GLN A 904 13.24 36.98 -22.00
N ILE A 905 12.33 36.25 -21.35
CA ILE A 905 11.77 36.64 -20.04
C ILE A 905 12.82 36.47 -18.94
N TYR A 906 13.57 35.37 -19.00
CA TYR A 906 14.67 35.05 -18.09
C TYR A 906 15.99 35.16 -18.81
N THR A 907 16.95 35.87 -18.20
CA THR A 907 18.33 35.95 -18.70
C THR A 907 19.30 35.36 -17.67
N PRO A 908 20.20 34.45 -18.06
CA PRO A 908 21.15 33.84 -17.13
C PRO A 908 22.10 34.89 -16.55
N VAL A 909 22.39 34.77 -15.24
CA VAL A 909 23.35 35.64 -14.56
C VAL A 909 24.66 34.87 -14.37
N PRO A 910 25.75 35.27 -15.05
CA PRO A 910 27.03 34.60 -14.91
C PRO A 910 27.61 34.82 -13.50
N PHE A 911 28.40 33.87 -13.04
CA PHE A 911 29.03 33.92 -11.72
C PHE A 911 30.50 33.55 -11.77
N GLY A 912 31.31 34.30 -11.02
CA GLY A 912 32.69 33.98 -10.74
C GLY A 912 32.81 33.10 -9.51
N LYS A 913 33.78 32.17 -9.52
CA LYS A 913 34.09 31.30 -8.38
C LYS A 913 35.44 31.68 -7.79
N SER A 914 35.50 31.81 -6.47
CA SER A 914 36.74 31.94 -5.71
C SER A 914 36.72 30.98 -4.52
N GLN A 915 37.91 30.61 -4.03
CA GLN A 915 38.07 29.81 -2.81
C GLN A 915 38.76 30.65 -1.73
N SER A 916 38.46 30.35 -0.47
CA SER A 916 39.21 30.88 0.67
C SER A 916 40.64 30.32 0.70
N ASP A 917 41.54 31.04 1.39
CA ASP A 917 42.97 30.69 1.49
C ASP A 917 43.24 29.31 2.14
N ASP A 918 42.28 28.80 2.92
CA ASP A 918 42.32 27.46 3.55
C ASP A 918 41.79 26.33 2.64
N GLY A 919 41.23 26.66 1.47
CA GLY A 919 40.66 25.72 0.52
C GLY A 919 39.35 25.07 0.94
N GLU A 920 38.80 25.41 2.11
CA GLU A 920 37.59 24.78 2.65
C GLU A 920 36.31 25.47 2.17
N THR A 921 36.32 26.78 1.94
CA THR A 921 35.12 27.56 1.57
C THR A 921 35.15 27.96 0.09
N GLU A 922 34.03 27.74 -0.61
CA GLU A 922 33.82 28.25 -1.97
C GLU A 922 32.86 29.46 -1.95
N ILE A 923 33.22 30.51 -2.68
CA ILE A 923 32.45 31.75 -2.79
C ILE A 923 32.07 31.95 -4.25
N TRP A 924 30.77 32.10 -4.51
CA TRP A 924 30.25 32.47 -5.83
C TRP A 924 29.83 33.94 -5.80
N GLN A 925 30.42 34.73 -6.69
CA GLN A 925 30.14 36.15 -6.84
C GLN A 925 29.40 36.39 -8.16
N LEU A 926 28.26 37.07 -8.08
CA LEU A 926 27.43 37.38 -9.24
C LEU A 926 27.22 38.88 -9.37
N GLU A 927 27.19 39.34 -10.61
CA GLU A 927 26.91 40.71 -10.99
C GLU A 927 25.81 40.73 -12.06
N PRO A 928 24.57 41.12 -11.70
CA PRO A 928 23.46 41.13 -12.63
C PRO A 928 23.66 42.22 -13.69
N GLN A 929 23.40 41.87 -14.95
CA GLN A 929 23.60 42.75 -16.10
C GLN A 929 22.35 43.58 -16.44
N LYS A 930 21.17 43.15 -15.98
CA LYS A 930 19.88 43.80 -16.19
C LYS A 930 19.13 43.88 -14.85
N ALA A 931 18.36 44.95 -14.67
CA ALA A 931 17.45 45.07 -13.55
C ALA A 931 16.32 44.04 -13.68
N GLY A 932 15.92 43.41 -12.57
CA GLY A 932 14.89 42.39 -12.58
C GLY A 932 14.81 41.60 -11.28
N TYR A 933 13.93 40.61 -11.23
CA TYR A 933 13.81 39.71 -10.10
C TYR A 933 14.73 38.51 -10.26
N LEU A 934 15.61 38.28 -9.29
CA LEU A 934 16.58 37.21 -9.33
C LEU A 934 16.00 35.92 -8.78
N TYR A 935 16.15 34.84 -9.54
CA TYR A 935 15.76 33.49 -9.17
C TYR A 935 16.95 32.55 -9.16
N ALA A 936 16.91 31.56 -8.28
CA ALA A 936 17.93 30.52 -8.22
C ALA A 936 17.31 29.13 -8.05
N TRP A 937 17.77 28.18 -8.86
CA TRP A 937 17.37 26.78 -8.79
C TRP A 937 18.57 25.89 -8.55
N PHE A 938 18.38 24.91 -7.66
CA PHE A 938 19.38 23.97 -7.18
C PHE A 938 18.75 22.58 -7.19
N GLU A 939 19.50 21.56 -7.58
CA GLU A 939 18.97 20.20 -7.78
C GLU A 939 18.64 19.50 -6.46
N ALA A 940 19.46 19.69 -5.41
CA ALA A 940 19.20 19.15 -4.08
C ALA A 940 19.42 20.18 -2.95
N PRO A 941 18.73 20.02 -1.79
CA PRO A 941 18.97 20.86 -0.61
C PRO A 941 20.41 20.81 -0.07
N SER A 942 21.14 19.72 -0.33
CA SER A 942 22.57 19.61 0.01
C SER A 942 23.44 20.62 -0.74
N ASP A 943 22.95 21.11 -1.88
CA ASP A 943 23.71 21.97 -2.79
C ASP A 943 23.44 23.46 -2.49
N TYR A 944 22.75 23.73 -1.39
CA TYR A 944 22.36 25.08 -1.01
C TYR A 944 23.50 25.82 -0.31
N PRO A 945 23.61 27.14 -0.52
CA PRO A 945 24.64 27.94 0.11
C PRO A 945 24.42 28.03 1.63
N THR A 946 25.52 27.99 2.38
CA THR A 946 25.51 28.19 3.84
C THR A 946 25.32 29.66 4.21
N SER A 947 25.73 30.58 3.35
CA SER A 947 25.43 32.01 3.44
C SER A 947 25.12 32.60 2.06
N ALA A 948 24.18 33.55 1.99
CA ALA A 948 23.73 34.19 0.78
C ALA A 948 23.38 35.66 1.02
N LYS A 949 24.03 36.60 0.33
CA LYS A 949 23.87 38.05 0.51
C LYS A 949 23.73 38.79 -0.82
N ILE A 950 22.80 39.76 -0.87
CA ILE A 950 22.73 40.77 -1.94
C ILE A 950 23.21 42.06 -1.29
N ASN A 951 24.38 42.55 -1.70
CA ASN A 951 25.13 43.59 -1.01
C ASN A 951 25.28 43.21 0.49
N ASP A 952 24.71 44.00 1.40
CA ASP A 952 24.72 43.74 2.85
C ASP A 952 23.50 42.96 3.36
N SER A 953 22.49 42.71 2.51
CA SER A 953 21.24 42.06 2.91
C SER A 953 21.34 40.54 2.85
N ASP A 954 21.25 39.90 4.02
CA ASP A 954 21.25 38.44 4.16
C ASP A 954 19.90 37.83 3.79
N PHE A 955 19.92 36.85 2.89
CA PHE A 955 18.76 36.06 2.47
C PHE A 955 18.99 34.55 2.58
N SER A 956 20.02 34.10 3.29
CA SER A 956 20.37 32.69 3.51
C SER A 956 19.19 31.85 4.01
N LYS A 957 18.29 32.45 4.80
CA LYS A 957 17.07 31.79 5.29
C LYS A 957 16.18 31.22 4.18
N ARG A 958 16.28 31.70 2.94
CA ARG A 958 15.51 31.19 1.80
C ARG A 958 15.94 29.78 1.38
N PHE A 959 17.11 29.33 1.82
CA PHE A 959 17.65 28.00 1.55
C PHE A 959 17.58 27.07 2.76
N ASN A 960 17.13 27.52 3.93
CA ASN A 960 17.17 26.69 5.15
C ASN A 960 15.97 25.72 5.29
N GLU A 961 15.08 25.66 4.31
CA GLU A 961 13.93 24.76 4.30
C GLU A 961 14.23 23.60 3.33
N ASN A 962 13.85 22.36 3.68
CA ASN A 962 13.86 21.19 2.77
C ASN A 962 12.89 21.41 1.60
N ARG A 963 13.19 22.38 0.74
CA ARG A 963 12.42 22.74 -0.44
C ARG A 963 12.98 21.98 -1.63
N PHE A 964 12.12 21.67 -2.57
CA PHE A 964 12.49 21.08 -3.85
C PHE A 964 11.93 22.00 -4.91
N GLY A 965 12.71 23.00 -5.36
CA GLY A 965 12.17 24.04 -6.24
C GLY A 965 12.99 25.32 -6.30
N VAL A 966 12.43 26.28 -7.03
CA VAL A 966 13.04 27.58 -7.33
C VAL A 966 13.01 28.51 -6.10
N ALA A 967 14.07 29.30 -5.87
CA ALA A 967 14.05 30.43 -4.94
C ALA A 967 13.75 31.72 -5.69
N LEU A 968 12.90 32.58 -5.14
CA LEU A 968 12.91 34.00 -5.43
C LEU A 968 13.88 34.69 -4.45
N LEU A 969 14.88 35.41 -4.96
CA LEU A 969 15.93 36.10 -4.18
C LEU A 969 15.65 37.60 -3.98
N GLY A 970 14.82 38.18 -4.83
CA GLY A 970 14.37 39.55 -4.73
C GLY A 970 14.77 40.36 -5.95
N GLU A 971 14.47 41.65 -5.92
CA GLU A 971 14.82 42.58 -6.99
C GLU A 971 16.30 42.93 -6.93
N VAL A 972 16.94 42.96 -8.10
CA VAL A 972 18.35 43.34 -8.28
C VAL A 972 18.47 44.40 -9.37
N ALA A 973 19.47 45.26 -9.23
CA ALA A 973 19.83 46.28 -10.20
C ALA A 973 21.26 46.05 -10.73
N PRO A 974 21.60 46.56 -11.93
CA PRO A 974 22.96 46.51 -12.43
C PRO A 974 23.94 47.13 -11.42
N GLY A 975 24.98 46.38 -11.06
CA GLY A 975 25.98 46.79 -10.06
C GLY A 975 25.76 46.24 -8.64
N ASP A 976 24.64 45.58 -8.35
CA ASP A 976 24.49 44.82 -7.09
C ASP A 976 25.48 43.65 -7.04
N GLN A 977 26.09 43.42 -5.89
CA GLN A 977 26.97 42.27 -5.66
C GLN A 977 26.24 41.17 -4.90
N ILE A 978 26.12 40.00 -5.52
CA ILE A 978 25.51 38.84 -4.87
C ILE A 978 26.62 37.86 -4.50
N LEU A 979 26.66 37.46 -3.24
CA LEU A 979 27.59 36.44 -2.74
C LEU A 979 26.84 35.22 -2.22
N PHE A 980 27.20 34.05 -2.74
CA PHE A 980 26.91 32.76 -2.12
C PHE A 980 28.18 32.19 -1.52
N THR A 981 28.08 31.62 -0.33
CA THR A 981 29.17 30.98 0.40
C THR A 981 28.78 29.55 0.68
N PHE A 982 29.70 28.62 0.44
CA PHE A 982 29.56 27.19 0.68
C PHE A 982 30.71 26.74 1.58
N ASN A 983 30.40 26.08 2.71
CA ASN A 983 31.42 25.60 3.66
C ASN A 983 32.26 24.43 3.12
N THR A 984 31.86 23.86 1.99
CA THR A 984 32.59 22.87 1.21
C THR A 984 32.25 23.11 -0.27
N PRO A 985 33.19 22.93 -1.21
CA PRO A 985 32.87 22.96 -2.64
C PRO A 985 31.69 22.02 -2.94
N PRO A 986 30.59 22.51 -3.54
CA PRO A 986 29.46 21.64 -3.83
C PRO A 986 29.87 20.63 -4.90
N ASP A 987 29.75 19.36 -4.56
CA ASP A 987 30.10 18.25 -5.44
C ASP A 987 28.89 17.89 -6.32
N PHE A 988 29.03 18.20 -7.60
CA PHE A 988 28.01 17.94 -8.60
C PHE A 988 28.29 16.67 -9.42
N ASN A 989 29.08 15.68 -8.95
CA ASN A 989 29.38 14.39 -9.62
C ASN A 989 28.29 13.86 -10.60
N GLY A 990 28.35 14.28 -11.88
CA GLY A 990 27.35 13.94 -12.91
C GLY A 990 25.97 14.61 -12.82
N ARG A 991 25.75 15.48 -11.82
CA ARG A 991 24.56 16.33 -11.60
C ARG A 991 24.70 17.68 -12.30
N ARG A 992 23.58 18.38 -12.42
CA ARG A 992 23.54 19.67 -13.12
C ARG A 992 24.01 20.81 -12.20
N GLN A 993 24.75 21.76 -12.76
CA GLN A 993 25.08 22.99 -12.03
C GLN A 993 23.81 23.83 -11.74
N PRO A 994 23.78 24.55 -10.60
CA PRO A 994 22.68 25.45 -10.28
C PRO A 994 22.42 26.51 -11.36
N ALA A 995 21.15 26.86 -11.52
CA ALA A 995 20.65 27.80 -12.51
C ALA A 995 20.25 29.12 -11.84
N ILE A 996 20.84 30.24 -12.25
CA ILE A 996 20.56 31.57 -11.68
C ILE A 996 20.20 32.53 -12.80
N TYR A 997 19.00 33.13 -12.71
CA TYR A 997 18.41 33.93 -13.78
C TYR A 997 17.76 35.20 -13.22
N SER A 998 17.83 36.27 -14.00
CA SER A 998 17.07 37.50 -13.77
C SER A 998 15.81 37.51 -14.65
N GLU A 999 14.65 37.79 -14.06
CA GLU A 999 13.35 37.92 -14.74
C GLU A 999 13.05 39.37 -15.14
N SER A 1000 12.73 39.59 -16.41
CA SER A 1000 12.28 40.88 -16.95
C SER A 1000 10.76 40.99 -16.97
N LEU A 1001 10.21 41.83 -16.09
CA LEU A 1001 8.77 42.11 -16.03
C LEU A 1001 8.24 42.85 -17.25
N GLU A 1002 9.09 43.63 -17.92
CA GLU A 1002 8.72 44.34 -19.15
C GLU A 1002 8.44 43.33 -20.26
N VAL A 1003 9.37 42.40 -20.48
CA VAL A 1003 9.23 41.34 -21.50
C VAL A 1003 8.06 40.42 -21.19
N LEU A 1004 7.86 40.05 -19.92
CA LEU A 1004 6.69 39.27 -19.51
C LEU A 1004 5.37 40.01 -19.78
N ARG A 1005 5.30 41.32 -19.49
CA ARG A 1005 4.12 42.14 -19.76
C ARG A 1005 3.81 42.21 -21.25
N ASP A 1006 4.83 42.37 -22.09
CA ASP A 1006 4.67 42.38 -23.54
C ASP A 1006 4.15 41.03 -24.05
N ALA A 1007 4.68 39.92 -23.53
CA ALA A 1007 4.19 38.57 -23.80
C ALA A 1007 2.71 38.41 -23.44
N VAL A 1008 2.34 38.78 -22.21
CA VAL A 1008 0.97 38.69 -21.70
C VAL A 1008 0.02 39.57 -22.51
N SER A 1009 0.44 40.79 -22.87
CA SER A 1009 -0.37 41.70 -23.70
C SER A 1009 -0.65 41.13 -25.09
N THR A 1010 0.31 40.40 -25.66
CA THR A 1010 0.18 39.73 -26.96
C THR A 1010 -0.85 38.61 -26.90
N LEU A 1011 -0.77 37.77 -25.86
CA LEU A 1011 -1.65 36.60 -25.68
C LEU A 1011 -3.09 36.99 -25.28
N THR A 1012 -3.27 38.15 -24.66
CA THR A 1012 -4.59 38.66 -24.19
C THR A 1012 -5.26 39.64 -25.15
N ARG A 1013 -4.60 39.99 -26.26
CA ARG A 1013 -5.10 40.97 -27.24
C ARG A 1013 -6.49 40.65 -27.79
N LEU A 1014 -6.79 39.36 -27.94
CA LEU A 1014 -8.08 38.86 -28.40
C LEU A 1014 -8.72 38.08 -27.23
N PRO A 1015 -9.70 38.67 -26.53
CA PRO A 1015 -10.24 38.07 -25.32
C PRO A 1015 -11.10 36.84 -25.63
N ILE A 1016 -11.01 35.85 -24.75
CA ILE A 1016 -11.87 34.65 -24.75
C ILE A 1016 -12.68 34.68 -23.46
N GLU A 1017 -13.99 34.65 -23.60
CA GLU A 1017 -14.91 34.60 -22.47
C GLU A 1017 -15.07 33.12 -22.06
N LEU A 1018 -14.88 32.83 -20.77
CA LEU A 1018 -15.10 31.51 -20.18
C LEU A 1018 -16.21 31.58 -19.15
N SER A 1019 -17.02 30.53 -19.09
CA SER A 1019 -17.98 30.30 -18.02
C SER A 1019 -17.90 28.85 -17.53
N ARG A 1020 -18.10 28.67 -16.22
CA ARG A 1020 -18.03 27.38 -15.54
C ARG A 1020 -19.42 27.01 -15.04
N ASP A 1021 -20.12 26.17 -15.79
CA ASP A 1021 -21.41 25.62 -15.38
C ASP A 1021 -21.24 24.54 -14.30
N ALA A 1022 -20.16 23.76 -14.41
CA ALA A 1022 -19.70 22.79 -13.42
C ALA A 1022 -18.20 22.58 -13.56
N SER A 1023 -17.54 21.96 -12.58
CA SER A 1023 -16.10 21.66 -12.70
C SER A 1023 -15.76 20.72 -13.87
N SER A 1024 -16.70 19.86 -14.26
CA SER A 1024 -16.63 18.96 -15.42
C SER A 1024 -17.31 19.51 -16.68
N ARG A 1025 -17.86 20.73 -16.64
CA ARG A 1025 -18.50 21.38 -17.80
C ARG A 1025 -18.13 22.86 -17.89
N ILE A 1026 -17.41 23.20 -18.96
CA ILE A 1026 -16.92 24.55 -19.21
C ILE A 1026 -17.38 24.96 -20.58
N SER A 1027 -17.85 26.19 -20.70
CA SER A 1027 -18.20 26.78 -21.98
C SER A 1027 -17.39 28.04 -22.19
N GLY A 1028 -17.17 28.40 -23.45
CA GLY A 1028 -16.52 29.65 -23.78
C GLY A 1028 -16.88 30.15 -25.16
N SER A 1029 -16.50 31.40 -25.42
CA SER A 1029 -16.74 32.03 -26.70
C SER A 1029 -15.65 33.05 -27.03
N TRP A 1030 -15.44 33.25 -28.33
CA TRP A 1030 -14.56 34.31 -28.84
C TRP A 1030 -15.22 35.00 -30.02
N LYS A 1031 -14.94 36.30 -30.20
CA LYS A 1031 -15.53 37.11 -31.28
C LYS A 1031 -14.74 37.03 -32.57
N SER A 1032 -13.41 36.90 -32.48
CA SER A 1032 -12.52 36.74 -33.62
C SER A 1032 -11.15 36.27 -33.13
N ALA A 1033 -10.52 35.36 -33.89
CA ALA A 1033 -9.15 34.89 -33.69
C ALA A 1033 -8.51 34.57 -35.06
N PRO A 1034 -7.19 34.67 -35.25
CA PRO A 1034 -6.56 34.37 -36.53
C PRO A 1034 -6.80 32.90 -36.95
N ALA A 1035 -7.21 32.66 -38.20
CA ALA A 1035 -7.40 31.31 -38.69
C ALA A 1035 -6.09 30.51 -38.60
N GLY A 1036 -6.15 29.29 -38.06
CA GLY A 1036 -4.98 28.44 -37.87
C GLY A 1036 -4.16 28.74 -36.61
N SER A 1037 -4.49 29.78 -35.83
CA SER A 1037 -3.96 29.95 -34.47
C SER A 1037 -4.61 28.96 -33.51
N TYR A 1038 -4.23 29.03 -32.23
CA TYR A 1038 -4.72 28.12 -31.20
C TYR A 1038 -5.36 28.88 -30.04
N ILE A 1039 -6.37 28.25 -29.44
CA ILE A 1039 -6.87 28.64 -28.12
C ILE A 1039 -6.23 27.68 -27.12
N VAL A 1040 -5.46 28.23 -26.19
CA VAL A 1040 -4.87 27.50 -25.08
C VAL A 1040 -5.78 27.62 -23.88
N LEU A 1041 -6.12 26.47 -23.29
CA LEU A 1041 -6.79 26.37 -22.02
C LEU A 1041 -5.72 26.05 -20.98
N SER A 1042 -5.62 26.87 -19.94
CA SER A 1042 -4.70 26.68 -18.82
C SER A 1042 -5.13 25.51 -17.91
N PHE A 1043 -5.68 24.44 -18.48
CA PHE A 1043 -6.12 23.21 -17.83
C PHE A 1043 -5.21 22.07 -18.26
N PRO A 1044 -4.93 21.08 -17.40
CA PRO A 1044 -4.05 19.99 -17.78
C PRO A 1044 -4.72 19.08 -18.80
N TYR A 1045 -3.96 18.58 -19.77
CA TYR A 1045 -4.45 17.61 -20.73
C TYR A 1045 -4.84 16.30 -20.03
N GLU A 1046 -6.10 15.89 -20.18
CA GLU A 1046 -6.60 14.60 -19.75
C GLU A 1046 -7.53 14.01 -20.82
N ALA A 1047 -7.38 12.72 -21.10
CA ALA A 1047 -8.16 12.01 -22.12
C ALA A 1047 -9.68 11.94 -21.86
N GLY A 1048 -10.14 12.38 -20.69
CA GLY A 1048 -11.57 12.44 -20.35
C GLY A 1048 -12.30 13.66 -20.89
N TRP A 1049 -11.58 14.71 -21.33
CA TRP A 1049 -12.17 15.92 -21.89
C TRP A 1049 -12.66 15.71 -23.32
N GLN A 1050 -13.86 16.19 -23.62
CA GLN A 1050 -14.47 16.19 -24.95
C GLN A 1050 -14.77 17.63 -25.35
N LEU A 1051 -14.24 18.07 -26.48
CA LEU A 1051 -14.41 19.42 -27.00
C LEU A 1051 -15.43 19.43 -28.16
N ARG A 1052 -16.34 20.39 -28.14
CA ARG A 1052 -17.19 20.72 -29.28
C ARG A 1052 -17.08 22.21 -29.60
N VAL A 1053 -16.88 22.54 -30.88
CA VAL A 1053 -16.96 23.92 -31.39
C VAL A 1053 -18.21 24.02 -32.25
N ASP A 1054 -19.12 24.92 -31.91
CA ASP A 1054 -20.46 25.05 -32.50
C ASP A 1054 -21.21 23.71 -32.64
N GLY A 1055 -21.10 22.86 -31.61
CA GLY A 1055 -21.72 21.54 -31.55
C GLY A 1055 -20.99 20.43 -32.33
N THR A 1056 -19.91 20.75 -33.06
CA THR A 1056 -19.10 19.77 -33.80
C THR A 1056 -17.91 19.31 -32.96
N GLU A 1057 -17.74 17.99 -32.81
CA GLU A 1057 -16.62 17.39 -32.07
C GLU A 1057 -15.29 17.79 -32.72
N THR A 1058 -14.38 18.34 -31.91
CA THR A 1058 -13.10 18.89 -32.36
C THR A 1058 -11.96 18.25 -31.59
N GLU A 1059 -10.83 17.99 -32.26
CA GLU A 1059 -9.65 17.41 -31.63
C GLU A 1059 -9.06 18.35 -30.59
N LEU A 1060 -8.76 17.79 -29.42
CA LEU A 1060 -8.10 18.49 -28.33
C LEU A 1060 -6.63 18.07 -28.30
N LEU A 1061 -5.75 19.07 -28.31
CA LEU A 1061 -4.31 18.93 -28.43
C LEU A 1061 -3.63 19.17 -27.08
N THR A 1062 -2.45 18.59 -26.89
CA THR A 1062 -1.55 18.98 -25.82
C THR A 1062 -0.80 20.25 -26.22
N ALA A 1063 -0.85 21.28 -25.38
CA ALA A 1063 -0.07 22.50 -25.51
C ALA A 1063 1.06 22.52 -24.48
N VAL A 1064 2.23 23.00 -24.91
CA VAL A 1064 3.39 23.30 -24.07
C VAL A 1064 3.73 22.18 -23.08
N GLY A 1065 3.58 20.93 -23.52
CA GLY A 1065 3.88 19.69 -22.80
C GLY A 1065 2.95 19.29 -21.64
N GLY A 1066 1.87 20.03 -21.38
CA GLY A 1066 0.96 19.68 -20.28
C GLY A 1066 -0.42 20.32 -20.26
N LEU A 1067 -0.64 21.41 -21.00
CA LEU A 1067 -1.93 22.11 -21.07
C LEU A 1067 -2.80 21.60 -22.22
N MET A 1068 -4.06 22.04 -22.27
CA MET A 1068 -4.99 21.75 -23.36
C MET A 1068 -5.01 22.88 -24.38
N ALA A 1069 -5.17 22.55 -25.66
CA ALA A 1069 -5.44 23.54 -26.69
C ALA A 1069 -6.27 22.94 -27.83
N PHE A 1070 -6.83 23.80 -28.67
CA PHE A 1070 -7.45 23.41 -29.92
C PHE A 1070 -7.21 24.48 -30.98
N GLN A 1071 -7.28 24.07 -32.24
CA GLN A 1071 -7.04 24.97 -33.36
C GLN A 1071 -8.29 25.81 -33.65
N VAL A 1072 -8.09 27.09 -33.96
CA VAL A 1072 -9.16 28.01 -34.38
C VAL A 1072 -9.55 27.68 -35.83
N PRO A 1073 -10.83 27.33 -36.11
CA PRO A 1073 -11.25 26.90 -37.43
C PRO A 1073 -11.22 28.03 -38.46
N ASP A 1074 -11.75 29.20 -38.11
CA ASP A 1074 -11.74 30.40 -38.94
C ASP A 1074 -11.82 31.69 -38.10
N THR A 1075 -11.86 32.84 -38.77
CA THR A 1075 -11.80 34.16 -38.10
C THR A 1075 -13.11 34.66 -37.49
N ALA A 1076 -14.21 33.92 -37.64
CA ALA A 1076 -15.54 34.29 -37.18
C ALA A 1076 -15.69 34.14 -35.66
N ALA A 1077 -16.88 34.51 -35.17
CA ALA A 1077 -17.28 34.28 -33.80
C ALA A 1077 -17.77 32.83 -33.64
N HIS A 1078 -17.32 32.16 -32.59
CA HIS A 1078 -17.70 30.78 -32.30
C HIS A 1078 -17.94 30.59 -30.81
N GLN A 1079 -18.59 29.49 -30.48
CA GLN A 1079 -18.74 29.00 -29.11
C GLN A 1079 -18.15 27.60 -28.99
N PHE A 1080 -17.64 27.28 -27.81
CA PHE A 1080 -17.13 25.95 -27.52
C PHE A 1080 -17.61 25.43 -26.17
N GLU A 1081 -17.73 24.12 -26.09
CA GLU A 1081 -18.12 23.38 -24.90
C GLU A 1081 -17.07 22.30 -24.61
N LEU A 1082 -16.66 22.19 -23.35
CA LEU A 1082 -15.87 21.09 -22.82
C LEU A 1082 -16.69 20.32 -21.79
N ASP A 1083 -16.88 19.03 -22.03
CA ASP A 1083 -17.45 18.09 -21.07
C ASP A 1083 -16.38 17.06 -20.66
N TYR A 1084 -16.23 16.83 -19.35
CA TYR A 1084 -15.34 15.80 -18.82
C TYR A 1084 -16.09 14.53 -18.44
N ILE A 1085 -15.73 13.41 -19.06
CA ILE A 1085 -16.22 12.07 -18.69
C ILE A 1085 -15.01 11.19 -18.35
N PRO A 1086 -14.92 10.64 -17.13
CA PRO A 1086 -13.79 9.80 -16.76
C PRO A 1086 -13.61 8.61 -17.74
N PRO A 1087 -12.40 8.36 -18.26
CA PRO A 1087 -12.15 7.27 -19.19
C PRO A 1087 -12.62 5.92 -18.63
N GLY A 1088 -13.47 5.20 -19.37
CA GLY A 1088 -14.06 3.93 -18.93
C GLY A 1088 -15.40 4.04 -18.18
N PHE A 1089 -15.86 5.26 -17.85
CA PHE A 1089 -17.15 5.45 -17.17
C PHE A 1089 -18.32 4.96 -18.01
N THR A 1090 -18.35 5.31 -19.31
CA THR A 1090 -19.42 4.89 -20.23
C THR A 1090 -19.50 3.37 -20.38
N LEU A 1091 -18.35 2.69 -20.51
CA LEU A 1091 -18.29 1.23 -20.57
C LEU A 1091 -18.74 0.60 -19.23
N GLY A 1092 -18.24 1.13 -18.11
CA GLY A 1092 -18.61 0.69 -16.77
C GLY A 1092 -20.09 0.83 -16.49
N ARG A 1093 -20.71 1.93 -16.95
CA ARG A 1093 -22.16 2.16 -16.87
C ARG A 1093 -22.93 1.06 -17.58
N TRP A 1094 -22.59 0.74 -18.83
CA TRP A 1094 -23.30 -0.31 -19.58
C TRP A 1094 -23.13 -1.70 -18.97
N ILE A 1095 -21.93 -2.04 -18.50
CA ILE A 1095 -21.68 -3.30 -17.79
C ILE A 1095 -22.49 -3.38 -16.49
N SER A 1096 -22.57 -2.27 -15.74
CA SER A 1096 -23.33 -2.21 -14.49
C SER A 1096 -24.83 -2.35 -14.74
N VAL A 1097 -25.37 -1.70 -15.78
CA VAL A 1097 -26.78 -1.84 -16.18
C VAL A 1097 -27.08 -3.27 -16.60
N ALA A 1098 -26.24 -3.89 -17.43
CA ALA A 1098 -26.40 -5.29 -17.84
C ALA A 1098 -26.36 -6.25 -16.63
N SER A 1099 -25.43 -6.01 -15.69
CA SER A 1099 -25.30 -6.77 -14.44
C SER A 1099 -26.53 -6.61 -13.54
N LEU A 1100 -27.09 -5.40 -13.47
CA LEU A 1100 -28.32 -5.12 -12.73
C LEU A 1100 -29.52 -5.85 -13.34
N ILE A 1101 -29.67 -5.81 -14.66
CA ILE A 1101 -30.73 -6.55 -15.37
C ILE A 1101 -30.58 -8.05 -15.10
N LEU A 1102 -29.36 -8.60 -15.19
CA LEU A 1102 -29.09 -10.01 -14.87
C LEU A 1102 -29.45 -10.34 -13.42
N ALA A 1103 -29.10 -9.48 -12.46
CA ALA A 1103 -29.49 -9.66 -11.07
C ALA A 1103 -31.03 -9.66 -10.90
N LEU A 1104 -31.75 -8.73 -11.54
CA LEU A 1104 -33.21 -8.70 -11.49
C LEU A 1104 -33.86 -9.95 -12.11
N ILE A 1105 -33.32 -10.45 -13.22
CA ILE A 1105 -33.75 -11.72 -13.84
C ILE A 1105 -33.53 -12.89 -12.87
N LEU A 1106 -32.35 -12.99 -12.26
CA LEU A 1106 -32.06 -14.06 -11.28
C LEU A 1106 -32.97 -13.97 -10.06
N PHE A 1107 -33.28 -12.77 -9.58
CA PHE A 1107 -34.18 -12.54 -8.44
C PHE A 1107 -35.61 -12.98 -8.75
N THR A 1108 -36.15 -12.55 -9.90
CA THR A 1108 -37.49 -12.91 -10.33
C THR A 1108 -37.61 -14.41 -10.62
N PHE A 1109 -36.62 -15.01 -11.27
CA PHE A 1109 -36.57 -16.45 -11.54
C PHE A 1109 -36.55 -17.28 -10.25
N GLN A 1110 -35.72 -16.92 -9.25
CA GLN A 1110 -35.69 -17.61 -7.96
C GLN A 1110 -37.04 -17.49 -7.22
N ARG A 1111 -37.69 -16.33 -7.26
CA ARG A 1111 -39.04 -16.16 -6.68
C ARG A 1111 -40.09 -16.96 -7.42
N TRP A 1112 -40.04 -17.01 -8.75
CA TRP A 1112 -40.94 -17.82 -9.56
C TRP A 1112 -40.78 -19.32 -9.27
N GLN A 1113 -39.55 -19.82 -9.17
CA GLN A 1113 -39.28 -21.21 -8.78
C GLN A 1113 -39.85 -21.51 -7.40
N ALA A 1114 -39.60 -20.63 -6.41
CA ALA A 1114 -40.13 -20.78 -5.06
C ALA A 1114 -41.66 -20.84 -5.03
N ARG A 1115 -42.35 -19.98 -5.81
CA ARG A 1115 -43.82 -20.00 -5.95
C ARG A 1115 -44.32 -21.32 -6.56
N ARG A 1116 -43.68 -21.81 -7.63
CA ARG A 1116 -44.04 -23.10 -8.25
C ARG A 1116 -43.84 -24.29 -7.33
N THR A 1117 -42.82 -24.28 -6.48
CA THR A 1117 -42.60 -25.36 -5.51
C THR A 1117 -43.69 -25.39 -4.43
N ILE A 1118 -44.24 -24.22 -4.07
CA ILE A 1118 -45.34 -24.10 -3.11
C ILE A 1118 -46.66 -24.57 -3.74
N THR A 1119 -46.98 -24.16 -4.97
CA THR A 1119 -48.20 -24.61 -5.67
C THR A 1119 -48.16 -26.09 -6.06
N GLY A 1120 -46.98 -26.64 -6.39
CA GLY A 1120 -46.81 -28.06 -6.69
C GLY A 1120 -46.94 -28.99 -5.47
N ARG A 1121 -46.67 -28.50 -4.25
CA ARG A 1121 -46.94 -29.25 -3.00
C ARG A 1121 -48.40 -29.20 -2.58
N ALA A 1122 -49.14 -28.14 -2.91
CA ALA A 1122 -50.58 -28.08 -2.70
C ALA A 1122 -51.37 -29.04 -3.62
N GLY A 1123 -50.80 -29.43 -4.76
CA GLY A 1123 -51.41 -30.37 -5.72
C GLY A 1123 -51.14 -31.87 -5.46
N ILE A 1124 -50.45 -32.24 -4.37
CA ILE A 1124 -50.14 -33.65 -4.02
C ILE A 1124 -50.83 -34.06 -2.69
N ALA A 1125 -51.75 -33.23 -2.17
CA ALA A 1125 -52.71 -33.70 -1.17
C ALA A 1125 -53.81 -34.49 -1.88
N ASN A 1126 -53.64 -35.82 -1.93
CA ASN A 1126 -54.67 -36.76 -2.36
C ASN A 1126 -55.87 -36.65 -1.38
N PRO A 1127 -57.10 -36.32 -1.81
CA PRO A 1127 -58.26 -36.20 -0.94
C PRO A 1127 -58.92 -37.57 -0.65
N MET A 1128 -58.11 -38.59 -0.39
CA MET A 1128 -58.58 -39.92 0.03
C MET A 1128 -57.69 -40.44 1.14
N GLU A 1129 -57.99 -40.00 2.36
CA GLU A 1129 -57.92 -40.72 3.64
C GLU A 1129 -58.22 -39.66 4.72
N ILE A 1130 -59.52 -39.43 4.94
CA ILE A 1130 -60.11 -38.83 6.14
C ILE A 1130 -60.54 -39.98 7.03
#